data_AF-A0A3D4QCQ1-F1
#
_entry.id   AF-A0A3D4QCQ1-F1
#
_cell.length_a   1.000
_cell.length_b   1.000
_cell.length_c   1.000
_cell.angle_alpha   90.00
_cell.angle_beta   90.00
_cell.angle_gamma   90.00
#
_symmetry.space_group_name_H-M   'P 1'
#
loop_
_entity.id
_entity.type
_entity.pdbx_description
1 polymer ?
#
loop_
_entity_poly.entity_id
_entity_poly.type
_entity_poly.pdbx_seq_one_letter_code
_entity_poly.pdbx_strand_id
1 'polypeptide(L)'
;MKRSKKSLFNAILVGFLSASMVFTTPMASFAEYFDTGEKVTVDASDIHDNYVNASNDTDVTVNGSLSRNDDGESIFVRDDSSVTVKGNVDGDIINQGGTVSVDGNVTNGNVANKEEGTVNISGDVTVKRDDDYSHAAVSNRDAAHTKIDGNVKLDANSGTGVIISNRTEKISNIDIGGNIDINTSGLVSKIEDEEESEPAYAEGVFINGTNGSETNVNIGGKIDVKGKLDTDGLSILASEDHDKTNQDKVKINVVSGGVTVSGSQALDEGDGSYYPTTGIKIVSTTNSDINVVIKGDVKSNNSGIWILNDDKDSETNTNIFVTGSIEAEDTAIDVDNASNKNKVTITAWKIKSTNEDTINVGKKSDTKENTSVYDEQGTKDLASNINYIIRHDGTIQLEGTRKTSVDGQEFETAHEKEKLTIHVKVDGDASKYKVEAGSATATKNADGSWTLIVPKNGGVDIRAVLMAIEENKTQSSSSSSSSSSRSHSSSGNNATTTTTTSDGATVQTTVSNSGTANLTSAVITLGSANAQASTAVNQVSGGTVTFKKASGNLAGASFKGVGQISADGTMLVKEDGTTAKMATGMLLSIQSDDGNSMGCFVDATGNIIATGSYEVYYMLGTDGKLHAHFVNPNGYFLKGVQTINGQIVTFNAEGEMVGVQ
;
A
#
# COMPACT_ATOMS: atom_id res chain seq x y z
N MET A 1 41.34 42.24 -66.68
CA MET A 1 40.02 41.57 -66.56
C MET A 1 40.14 40.40 -65.58
N LYS A 2 39.19 40.36 -64.64
CA LYS A 2 38.79 39.29 -63.70
C LYS A 2 39.85 38.61 -62.80
N ARG A 3 39.91 39.16 -61.57
CA ARG A 3 40.17 38.46 -60.30
C ARG A 3 38.91 37.69 -59.85
N SER A 4 39.09 36.58 -59.14
CA SER A 4 38.10 35.98 -58.20
C SER A 4 38.91 35.26 -57.11
N LYS A 5 39.25 35.96 -56.01
CA LYS A 5 38.59 35.97 -54.68
C LYS A 5 38.66 34.62 -53.94
N LYS A 6 39.72 34.50 -53.12
CA LYS A 6 39.76 33.74 -51.87
C LYS A 6 38.76 34.37 -50.89
N SER A 7 37.91 33.56 -50.27
CA SER A 7 37.08 33.98 -49.13
C SER A 7 37.89 33.80 -47.85
N LEU A 8 38.15 34.91 -47.16
CA LEU A 8 38.77 34.94 -45.84
C LEU A 8 37.75 34.49 -44.79
N PHE A 9 38.20 33.61 -43.90
CA PHE A 9 37.66 33.48 -42.54
C PHE A 9 37.72 34.86 -41.85
N ASN A 10 36.58 35.39 -41.43
CA ASN A 10 36.52 36.46 -40.46
C ASN A 10 36.40 35.83 -39.07
N ALA A 11 37.51 35.81 -38.33
CA ALA A 11 37.48 35.69 -36.88
C ALA A 11 36.92 37.00 -36.32
N ILE A 12 35.77 36.95 -35.65
CA ILE A 12 35.31 38.05 -34.80
C ILE A 12 35.92 37.83 -33.42
N LEU A 13 36.99 38.57 -33.14
CA LEU A 13 37.52 38.79 -31.80
C LEU A 13 36.65 39.86 -31.14
N VAL A 14 35.74 39.49 -30.24
CA VAL A 14 35.07 40.46 -29.34
C VAL A 14 35.81 40.43 -28.01
N GLY A 15 36.37 41.58 -27.65
CA GLY A 15 37.08 41.79 -26.39
C GLY A 15 36.12 41.87 -25.20
N PHE A 16 36.63 41.37 -24.07
CA PHE A 16 36.15 41.52 -22.70
C PHE A 16 35.16 42.66 -22.46
N LEU A 17 33.89 42.29 -22.29
CA LEU A 17 32.93 42.97 -21.41
C LEU A 17 32.03 41.86 -20.86
N SER A 18 32.00 41.66 -19.55
CA SER A 18 31.04 40.78 -18.88
C SER A 18 29.63 41.37 -19.03
N ALA A 19 28.99 41.07 -20.14
CA ALA A 19 27.61 41.40 -20.43
C ALA A 19 26.89 40.08 -20.68
N SER A 20 25.88 39.76 -19.86
CA SER A 20 24.96 38.66 -20.15
C SER A 20 24.35 38.89 -21.54
N MET A 21 24.83 38.17 -22.55
CA MET A 21 24.27 38.24 -23.90
C MET A 21 23.01 37.40 -23.96
N VAL A 22 21.86 38.05 -23.77
CA VAL A 22 20.55 37.43 -24.03
C VAL A 22 20.35 37.39 -25.54
N PHE A 23 20.63 36.26 -26.18
CA PHE A 23 20.27 36.00 -27.57
C PHE A 23 18.79 35.58 -27.64
N THR A 24 17.91 36.44 -28.16
CA THR A 24 16.53 36.06 -28.53
C THR A 24 16.46 35.92 -30.05
N THR A 25 16.65 34.72 -30.59
CA THR A 25 16.47 34.43 -32.03
C THR A 25 15.23 33.55 -32.25
N PRO A 26 14.20 34.01 -33.00
CA PRO A 26 13.05 33.18 -33.35
C PRO A 26 13.38 32.33 -34.58
N MET A 27 13.43 30.99 -34.45
CA MET A 27 13.72 30.08 -35.59
C MET A 27 12.92 28.78 -35.53
N ALA A 28 12.49 28.29 -36.71
CA ALA A 28 11.43 27.29 -36.91
C ALA A 28 11.87 25.80 -36.84
N SER A 29 13.09 25.51 -36.40
CA SER A 29 13.63 24.16 -36.13
C SER A 29 15.03 24.33 -35.52
N PHE A 30 15.35 23.69 -34.40
CA PHE A 30 16.51 24.11 -33.59
C PHE A 30 17.40 22.96 -33.09
N ALA A 31 18.64 22.96 -33.57
CA ALA A 31 19.74 22.16 -33.06
C ALA A 31 20.80 23.14 -32.57
N GLU A 32 20.91 23.41 -31.26
CA GLU A 32 21.91 24.35 -30.76
C GLU A 32 22.86 23.71 -29.75
N TYR A 33 24.14 23.82 -30.10
CA TYR A 33 25.27 23.42 -29.29
C TYR A 33 25.78 24.66 -28.57
N PHE A 34 25.62 24.68 -27.26
CA PHE A 34 26.01 25.78 -26.39
C PHE A 34 27.34 25.46 -25.72
N ASP A 35 28.35 26.21 -26.15
CA ASP A 35 29.72 26.11 -25.69
C ASP A 35 30.24 27.55 -25.60
N THR A 36 29.82 28.23 -24.53
CA THR A 36 30.04 29.67 -24.39
C THR A 36 30.69 30.06 -23.07
N GLY A 37 30.54 29.24 -22.02
CA GLY A 37 30.89 29.64 -20.64
C GLY A 37 30.02 30.79 -20.12
N GLU A 38 28.86 31.03 -20.74
CA GLU A 38 27.95 32.13 -20.42
C GLU A 38 26.53 31.62 -20.15
N LYS A 39 25.63 32.54 -19.79
CA LYS A 39 24.20 32.26 -19.61
C LYS A 39 23.46 32.45 -20.91
N VAL A 40 22.68 31.45 -21.32
CA VAL A 40 21.86 31.45 -22.54
C VAL A 40 20.40 31.25 -22.20
N THR A 41 19.50 31.95 -22.91
CA THR A 41 18.05 31.78 -22.77
C THR A 41 17.45 31.50 -24.14
N VAL A 42 16.74 30.39 -24.25
CA VAL A 42 16.06 29.93 -25.46
C VAL A 42 14.56 30.06 -25.25
N ASP A 43 13.86 30.61 -26.24
CA ASP A 43 12.40 30.60 -26.29
C ASP A 43 11.94 29.47 -27.22
N ALA A 44 11.25 28.47 -26.68
CA ALA A 44 10.88 27.25 -27.36
C ALA A 44 9.37 27.08 -27.50
N SER A 45 8.57 28.14 -27.31
CA SER A 45 7.10 28.06 -27.29
C SER A 45 6.47 27.56 -28.60
N ASP A 46 7.12 27.79 -29.75
CA ASP A 46 6.57 27.51 -31.08
C ASP A 46 7.49 26.63 -31.96
N ILE A 47 8.41 25.87 -31.35
CA ILE A 47 9.37 25.03 -32.08
C ILE A 47 8.94 23.56 -32.00
N HIS A 48 8.79 22.94 -33.17
CA HIS A 48 8.65 21.49 -33.31
C HIS A 48 10.01 20.96 -33.78
N ASP A 49 10.59 20.00 -33.05
CA ASP A 49 11.95 19.48 -33.22
C ASP A 49 13.06 20.41 -32.67
N ASN A 50 13.37 20.22 -31.39
CA ASN A 50 14.39 20.96 -30.66
C ASN A 50 15.13 20.12 -29.60
N TYR A 51 16.43 20.34 -29.50
CA TYR A 51 17.28 19.76 -28.45
C TYR A 51 18.30 20.77 -27.93
N VAL A 52 18.87 20.50 -26.75
CA VAL A 52 19.92 21.31 -26.11
C VAL A 52 21.15 20.45 -25.86
N ASN A 53 22.31 20.91 -26.31
CA ASN A 53 23.61 20.38 -25.89
C ASN A 53 24.40 21.47 -25.17
N ALA A 54 24.65 21.31 -23.87
CA ALA A 54 25.35 22.29 -23.04
C ALA A 54 26.72 21.74 -22.57
N SER A 55 27.77 22.55 -22.75
CA SER A 55 29.15 22.23 -22.38
C SER A 55 29.94 23.48 -21.99
N ASN A 56 31.15 23.31 -21.47
CA ASN A 56 32.06 24.38 -21.06
C ASN A 56 31.40 25.40 -20.12
N ASP A 57 30.89 24.91 -18.99
CA ASP A 57 30.32 25.71 -17.89
C ASP A 57 29.20 26.68 -18.34
N THR A 58 28.37 26.22 -19.29
CA THR A 58 27.29 27.03 -19.86
C THR A 58 25.97 26.81 -19.13
N ASP A 59 25.24 27.90 -18.83
CA ASP A 59 23.92 27.85 -18.18
C ASP A 59 22.80 28.12 -19.21
N VAL A 60 22.00 27.12 -19.57
CA VAL A 60 20.90 27.25 -20.54
C VAL A 60 19.54 27.25 -19.84
N THR A 61 18.69 28.24 -20.12
CA THR A 61 17.28 28.25 -19.73
C THR A 61 16.38 28.18 -20.95
N VAL A 62 15.52 27.16 -21.03
CA VAL A 62 14.51 26.98 -22.07
C VAL A 62 13.15 27.42 -21.54
N ASN A 63 12.57 28.46 -22.12
CA ASN A 63 11.19 28.87 -21.88
C ASN A 63 10.28 28.12 -22.87
N GLY A 64 9.78 26.95 -22.48
CA GLY A 64 8.96 26.10 -23.32
C GLY A 64 9.30 24.62 -23.14
N SER A 65 8.81 23.79 -24.05
CA SER A 65 9.08 22.35 -24.07
C SER A 65 10.16 22.00 -25.10
N LEU A 66 10.86 20.89 -24.85
CA LEU A 66 11.73 20.24 -25.83
C LEU A 66 11.02 19.01 -26.38
N SER A 67 11.08 18.78 -27.68
CA SER A 67 10.56 17.60 -28.34
C SER A 67 11.39 17.31 -29.57
N ARG A 68 11.83 16.06 -29.71
CA ARG A 68 12.59 15.59 -30.86
C ARG A 68 11.74 14.60 -31.66
N ASN A 69 11.73 14.73 -32.99
CA ASN A 69 10.90 13.87 -33.85
C ASN A 69 11.49 12.47 -34.07
N ASP A 70 12.71 12.25 -33.62
CA ASP A 70 13.47 11.01 -33.71
C ASP A 70 13.94 10.61 -32.30
N ASP A 71 14.22 9.32 -32.07
CA ASP A 71 14.58 8.70 -30.78
C ASP A 71 15.93 9.19 -30.18
N GLY A 72 16.36 10.39 -30.52
CA GLY A 72 17.62 10.98 -30.08
C GLY A 72 17.52 11.80 -28.81
N GLU A 73 18.68 12.26 -28.37
CA GLU A 73 18.87 13.09 -27.18
C GLU A 73 18.17 14.45 -27.32
N SER A 74 17.26 14.77 -26.41
CA SER A 74 16.63 16.09 -26.28
C SER A 74 17.44 17.02 -25.39
N ILE A 75 18.14 16.45 -24.39
CA ILE A 75 19.08 17.17 -23.53
C ILE A 75 20.38 16.37 -23.44
N PHE A 76 21.50 17.04 -23.72
CA PHE A 76 22.84 16.54 -23.43
C PHE A 76 23.62 17.58 -22.62
N VAL A 77 24.06 17.24 -21.42
CA VAL A 77 24.83 18.14 -20.53
C VAL A 77 26.12 17.47 -20.12
N ARG A 78 27.21 18.23 -20.13
CA ARG A 78 28.52 17.84 -19.62
C ARG A 78 29.27 19.03 -19.04
N ASP A 79 30.39 18.75 -18.40
CA ASP A 79 31.15 19.72 -17.61
C ASP A 79 30.25 20.29 -16.48
N ASP A 80 30.64 21.37 -15.81
CA ASP A 80 29.81 21.99 -14.76
C ASP A 80 28.63 22.81 -15.35
N SER A 81 28.14 22.45 -16.53
CA SER A 81 27.06 23.15 -17.25
C SER A 81 25.69 22.86 -16.64
N SER A 82 24.72 23.74 -16.91
CA SER A 82 23.34 23.57 -16.44
C SER A 82 22.29 23.77 -17.54
N VAL A 83 21.20 23.01 -17.49
CA VAL A 83 20.03 23.15 -18.36
C VAL A 83 18.77 23.18 -17.52
N THR A 84 17.96 24.24 -17.66
CA THR A 84 16.63 24.36 -17.03
C THR A 84 15.55 24.47 -18.11
N VAL A 85 14.57 23.57 -18.09
CA VAL A 85 13.43 23.55 -19.01
C VAL A 85 12.14 23.86 -18.27
N LYS A 86 11.48 24.96 -18.62
CA LYS A 86 10.21 25.41 -18.01
C LYS A 86 8.96 24.74 -18.60
N GLY A 87 9.10 23.50 -19.05
CA GLY A 87 8.10 22.76 -19.79
C GLY A 87 8.39 21.27 -19.79
N ASN A 88 7.82 20.54 -20.74
CA ASN A 88 8.05 19.11 -20.88
C ASN A 88 9.28 18.82 -21.73
N VAL A 89 9.83 17.63 -21.58
CA VAL A 89 10.86 17.07 -22.46
C VAL A 89 10.32 15.80 -23.09
N ASP A 90 10.36 15.72 -24.41
CA ASP A 90 10.02 14.53 -25.18
C ASP A 90 11.29 14.05 -25.88
N GLY A 91 11.85 12.93 -25.40
CA GLY A 91 13.17 12.39 -25.79
C GLY A 91 14.17 12.29 -24.64
N ASP A 92 15.37 11.75 -24.92
CA ASP A 92 16.32 11.36 -23.88
C ASP A 92 16.96 12.57 -23.17
N ILE A 93 17.26 12.40 -21.88
CA ILE A 93 18.09 13.31 -21.08
C ILE A 93 19.39 12.58 -20.72
N ILE A 94 20.51 13.08 -21.21
CA ILE A 94 21.84 12.58 -20.91
C ILE A 94 22.62 13.66 -20.15
N ASN A 95 22.98 13.37 -18.89
CA ASN A 95 23.77 14.24 -18.03
C ASN A 95 25.08 13.56 -17.62
N GLN A 96 26.20 14.17 -17.96
CA GLN A 96 27.56 13.72 -17.68
C GLN A 96 28.27 14.74 -16.78
N GLY A 97 27.83 14.79 -15.51
CA GLY A 97 28.42 15.66 -14.48
C GLY A 97 27.81 17.05 -14.29
N GLY A 98 26.88 17.48 -15.16
CA GLY A 98 26.23 18.79 -15.05
C GLY A 98 24.95 18.78 -14.20
N THR A 99 24.13 19.83 -14.38
CA THR A 99 22.82 19.95 -13.71
C THR A 99 21.68 20.08 -14.72
N VAL A 100 20.64 19.26 -14.61
CA VAL A 100 19.40 19.37 -15.40
C VAL A 100 18.20 19.60 -14.48
N SER A 101 17.33 20.54 -14.84
CA SER A 101 16.04 20.77 -14.18
C SER A 101 14.91 20.82 -15.20
N VAL A 102 13.84 20.08 -14.97
CA VAL A 102 12.64 20.04 -15.82
C VAL A 102 11.40 20.31 -14.97
N ASP A 103 10.66 21.37 -15.30
CA ASP A 103 9.43 21.75 -14.58
C ASP A 103 8.23 20.87 -14.95
N GLY A 104 8.29 20.18 -16.09
CA GLY A 104 7.25 19.29 -16.60
C GLY A 104 7.60 17.80 -16.54
N ASN A 105 6.98 17.04 -17.45
CA ASN A 105 7.21 15.60 -17.62
C ASN A 105 8.35 15.30 -18.59
N VAL A 106 8.93 14.11 -18.47
CA VAL A 106 9.81 13.51 -19.47
C VAL A 106 9.09 12.34 -20.13
N THR A 107 8.92 12.36 -21.45
CA THR A 107 8.24 11.30 -22.22
C THR A 107 9.10 10.74 -23.33
N ASN A 108 8.86 9.48 -23.69
CA ASN A 108 9.48 8.77 -24.82
C ASN A 108 11.03 8.75 -24.79
N GLY A 109 11.63 9.05 -23.63
CA GLY A 109 13.08 9.11 -23.49
C GLY A 109 13.54 8.77 -22.08
N ASN A 110 14.73 8.19 -22.04
CA ASN A 110 15.41 7.73 -20.83
C ASN A 110 16.09 8.91 -20.14
N VAL A 111 16.18 8.84 -18.80
CA VAL A 111 16.97 9.78 -18.00
C VAL A 111 18.26 9.09 -17.57
N ALA A 112 19.40 9.45 -18.19
CA ALA A 112 20.71 8.91 -17.85
C ALA A 112 21.59 9.99 -17.20
N ASN A 113 21.89 9.81 -15.92
CA ASN A 113 22.66 10.74 -15.12
C ASN A 113 23.95 10.07 -14.60
N LYS A 114 25.08 10.73 -14.77
CA LYS A 114 26.40 10.15 -14.52
C LYS A 114 27.34 11.17 -13.89
N GLU A 115 28.44 10.67 -13.31
CA GLU A 115 29.61 11.47 -12.92
C GLU A 115 29.27 12.62 -11.96
N GLU A 116 28.58 12.33 -10.85
CA GLU A 116 28.15 13.32 -9.85
C GLU A 116 27.12 14.36 -10.36
N GLY A 117 26.58 14.15 -11.58
CA GLY A 117 25.56 15.00 -12.15
C GLY A 117 24.27 15.02 -11.32
N THR A 118 23.53 16.13 -11.43
CA THR A 118 22.25 16.34 -10.75
C THR A 118 21.11 16.47 -11.76
N VAL A 119 20.04 15.69 -11.60
CA VAL A 119 18.81 15.81 -12.40
C VAL A 119 17.61 16.01 -11.48
N ASN A 120 16.81 17.05 -11.73
CA ASN A 120 15.56 17.31 -11.03
C ASN A 120 14.40 17.38 -12.02
N ILE A 121 13.35 16.58 -11.80
CA ILE A 121 12.16 16.53 -12.65
C ILE A 121 10.92 16.71 -11.76
N SER A 122 10.12 17.73 -12.03
CA SER A 122 8.92 18.03 -11.21
C SER A 122 7.71 17.15 -11.60
N GLY A 123 7.71 16.59 -12.80
CA GLY A 123 6.66 15.73 -13.33
C GLY A 123 6.98 14.23 -13.30
N ASP A 124 6.27 13.49 -14.15
CA ASP A 124 6.47 12.06 -14.37
C ASP A 124 7.59 11.80 -15.40
N VAL A 125 8.24 10.63 -15.31
CA VAL A 125 9.10 10.05 -16.36
C VAL A 125 8.38 8.85 -16.96
N THR A 126 8.14 8.87 -18.27
CA THR A 126 7.45 7.78 -18.98
C THR A 126 8.24 7.36 -20.21
N VAL A 127 8.69 6.11 -20.22
CA VAL A 127 9.36 5.47 -21.36
C VAL A 127 8.43 4.45 -21.97
N LYS A 128 8.21 4.59 -23.28
CA LYS A 128 7.44 3.64 -24.07
C LYS A 128 8.26 3.22 -25.28
N ARG A 129 8.63 1.94 -25.34
CA ARG A 129 9.48 1.37 -26.40
C ARG A 129 8.85 0.09 -26.92
N ASP A 130 8.78 -0.04 -28.24
CA ASP A 130 8.26 -1.23 -28.92
C ASP A 130 9.36 -1.80 -29.82
N ASP A 131 10.58 -1.86 -29.27
CA ASP A 131 11.76 -2.39 -29.93
C ASP A 131 12.34 -3.55 -29.09
N ASP A 132 13.28 -4.29 -29.66
CA ASP A 132 13.81 -5.51 -29.06
C ASP A 132 14.93 -5.25 -28.04
N TYR A 133 15.20 -3.99 -27.70
CA TYR A 133 16.26 -3.65 -26.75
C TYR A 133 15.74 -3.59 -25.31
N SER A 134 16.64 -3.85 -24.37
CA SER A 134 16.39 -3.53 -22.97
C SER A 134 16.55 -2.03 -22.74
N HIS A 135 15.61 -1.44 -22.00
CA HIS A 135 15.61 -0.02 -21.66
C HIS A 135 15.67 0.23 -20.17
N ALA A 136 16.18 1.40 -19.81
CA ALA A 136 16.11 1.91 -18.44
C ALA A 136 15.39 3.26 -18.44
N ALA A 137 14.31 3.41 -17.67
CA ALA A 137 13.62 4.69 -17.62
C ALA A 137 14.45 5.77 -16.92
N VAL A 138 15.12 5.40 -15.83
CA VAL A 138 16.05 6.26 -15.09
C VAL A 138 17.32 5.48 -14.78
N SER A 139 18.49 6.07 -15.01
CA SER A 139 19.77 5.47 -14.64
C SER A 139 20.71 6.48 -13.98
N ASN A 140 21.25 6.12 -12.81
CA ASN A 140 22.34 6.82 -12.15
C ASN A 140 23.62 6.02 -12.24
N ARG A 141 24.73 6.69 -12.50
CA ARG A 141 26.07 6.11 -12.47
C ARG A 141 27.05 7.00 -11.72
N ASP A 142 27.94 6.40 -10.95
CA ASP A 142 29.12 7.05 -10.38
C ASP A 142 28.77 8.34 -9.59
N ALA A 143 28.10 8.15 -8.45
CA ALA A 143 27.68 9.21 -7.50
C ALA A 143 26.70 10.28 -8.03
N ALA A 144 25.97 9.98 -9.09
CA ALA A 144 24.90 10.83 -9.61
C ALA A 144 23.71 10.98 -8.62
N HIS A 145 23.02 12.12 -8.71
CA HIS A 145 21.84 12.46 -7.90
C HIS A 145 20.64 12.76 -8.80
N THR A 146 19.56 11.99 -8.65
CA THR A 146 18.34 12.20 -9.45
C THR A 146 17.12 12.31 -8.55
N LYS A 147 16.33 13.36 -8.73
CA LYS A 147 15.06 13.58 -8.04
C LYS A 147 13.93 13.70 -9.05
N ILE A 148 12.87 12.94 -8.84
CA ILE A 148 11.64 12.94 -9.64
C ILE A 148 10.47 13.10 -8.67
N ASP A 149 9.72 14.20 -8.75
CA ASP A 149 8.57 14.42 -7.86
C ASP A 149 7.35 13.57 -8.24
N GLY A 150 7.25 13.15 -9.51
CA GLY A 150 6.19 12.29 -10.04
C GLY A 150 6.51 10.79 -10.01
N ASN A 151 5.89 10.07 -10.94
CA ASN A 151 6.02 8.63 -11.15
C ASN A 151 7.08 8.30 -12.19
N VAL A 152 7.60 7.07 -12.14
CA VAL A 152 8.43 6.48 -13.20
C VAL A 152 7.65 5.33 -13.84
N LYS A 153 7.53 5.34 -15.17
CA LYS A 153 6.79 4.33 -15.93
C LYS A 153 7.64 3.79 -17.08
N LEU A 154 7.68 2.48 -17.21
CA LEU A 154 8.31 1.80 -18.35
C LEU A 154 7.33 0.80 -18.96
N ASP A 155 6.92 1.08 -20.19
CA ASP A 155 6.22 0.13 -21.08
C ASP A 155 7.21 -0.28 -22.18
N ALA A 156 7.81 -1.46 -22.06
CA ALA A 156 8.83 -1.94 -23.00
C ALA A 156 8.74 -3.44 -23.28
N ASN A 157 9.55 -3.97 -24.17
CA ASN A 157 9.67 -5.41 -24.36
C ASN A 157 10.47 -6.09 -23.24
N SER A 158 11.54 -5.42 -22.78
CA SER A 158 12.42 -5.81 -21.68
C SER A 158 12.99 -4.53 -21.03
N GLY A 159 13.28 -4.55 -19.72
CA GLY A 159 13.97 -3.43 -19.10
C GLY A 159 13.76 -3.22 -17.60
N THR A 160 14.34 -2.14 -17.12
CA THR A 160 14.37 -1.77 -15.70
C THR A 160 13.82 -0.36 -15.49
N GLY A 161 12.98 -0.17 -14.48
CA GLY A 161 12.49 1.17 -14.13
C GLY A 161 13.63 2.11 -13.75
N VAL A 162 14.37 1.71 -12.73
CA VAL A 162 15.45 2.51 -12.14
C VAL A 162 16.70 1.68 -12.01
N ILE A 163 17.81 2.14 -12.61
CA ILE A 163 19.13 1.53 -12.47
C ILE A 163 20.04 2.46 -11.69
N ILE A 164 20.78 1.92 -10.73
CA ILE A 164 21.85 2.63 -10.06
C ILE A 164 23.10 1.78 -10.09
N SER A 165 24.18 2.32 -10.65
CA SER A 165 25.50 1.69 -10.68
C SER A 165 26.51 2.61 -10.05
N ASN A 166 26.77 2.46 -8.75
CA ASN A 166 27.73 3.30 -8.05
C ASN A 166 29.05 2.56 -7.84
N ARG A 167 30.08 2.99 -8.58
CA ARG A 167 31.43 2.40 -8.52
C ARG A 167 32.43 3.29 -7.79
N THR A 168 31.94 4.32 -7.14
CA THR A 168 32.73 5.33 -6.45
C THR A 168 32.47 5.28 -4.95
N GLU A 169 33.41 5.79 -4.14
CA GLU A 169 33.24 5.92 -2.69
C GLU A 169 32.32 7.08 -2.29
N LYS A 170 31.79 7.81 -3.29
CA LYS A 170 30.83 8.91 -3.09
C LYS A 170 29.41 8.37 -3.07
N ILE A 171 28.50 9.17 -2.52
CA ILE A 171 27.09 8.79 -2.36
C ILE A 171 26.36 8.99 -3.69
N SER A 172 25.58 7.99 -4.13
CA SER A 172 24.62 8.10 -5.23
C SER A 172 23.20 8.11 -4.66
N ASN A 173 22.34 9.04 -5.12
CA ASN A 173 20.97 9.16 -4.61
C ASN A 173 19.92 9.12 -5.73
N ILE A 174 18.83 8.38 -5.52
CA ILE A 174 17.59 8.51 -6.29
C ILE A 174 16.42 8.76 -5.34
N ASP A 175 15.68 9.84 -5.60
CA ASP A 175 14.46 10.19 -4.88
C ASP A 175 13.29 10.26 -5.87
N ILE A 176 12.29 9.38 -5.70
CA ILE A 176 11.07 9.34 -6.52
C ILE A 176 9.86 9.59 -5.61
N GLY A 177 9.08 10.62 -5.88
CA GLY A 177 7.91 10.98 -5.07
C GLY A 177 6.72 10.04 -5.27
N GLY A 178 6.55 9.53 -6.48
CA GLY A 178 5.45 8.67 -6.90
C GLY A 178 5.78 7.17 -6.94
N ASN A 179 5.02 6.44 -7.77
CA ASN A 179 5.20 5.02 -8.00
C ASN A 179 6.25 4.73 -9.08
N ILE A 180 6.73 3.50 -9.10
CA ILE A 180 7.47 2.90 -10.21
C ILE A 180 6.57 1.80 -10.81
N ASP A 181 6.08 2.01 -12.02
CA ASP A 181 5.22 1.06 -12.73
C ASP A 181 5.96 0.49 -13.95
N ILE A 182 6.28 -0.81 -13.92
CA ILE A 182 6.99 -1.49 -15.00
C ILE A 182 6.08 -2.54 -15.62
N ASN A 183 5.98 -2.51 -16.93
CA ASN A 183 5.16 -3.43 -17.70
C ASN A 183 5.94 -3.88 -18.93
N THR A 184 6.46 -5.10 -18.89
CA THR A 184 7.21 -5.69 -19.99
C THR A 184 6.41 -6.75 -20.73
N SER A 185 6.53 -6.74 -22.06
CA SER A 185 5.81 -7.69 -22.92
C SER A 185 6.46 -9.09 -22.95
N GLY A 186 7.74 -9.20 -22.56
CA GLY A 186 8.48 -10.45 -22.49
C GLY A 186 8.93 -11.01 -23.84
N LEU A 187 9.08 -10.16 -24.86
CA LEU A 187 9.53 -10.54 -26.20
C LEU A 187 10.87 -9.85 -26.49
N VAL A 188 11.98 -10.56 -26.39
CA VAL A 188 13.23 -10.11 -27.03
C VAL A 188 13.36 -10.92 -28.31
N SER A 189 13.41 -10.26 -29.47
CA SER A 189 13.55 -10.98 -30.74
C SER A 189 14.88 -11.75 -30.78
N LYS A 190 14.87 -12.85 -31.55
CA LYS A 190 16.10 -13.50 -31.97
C LYS A 190 16.93 -12.48 -32.75
N ILE A 191 18.09 -12.12 -32.23
CA ILE A 191 19.10 -11.44 -33.04
C ILE A 191 19.33 -12.32 -34.27
N GLU A 192 19.23 -11.77 -35.49
CA GLU A 192 19.13 -12.52 -36.77
C GLU A 192 20.29 -13.51 -37.06
N ASP A 193 21.30 -13.62 -36.19
CA ASP A 193 22.44 -14.53 -36.30
C ASP A 193 22.74 -15.35 -35.01
N GLU A 194 21.92 -15.26 -33.96
CA GLU A 194 22.07 -16.06 -32.73
C GLU A 194 20.94 -17.11 -32.59
N GLU A 195 21.31 -18.37 -32.36
CA GLU A 195 20.34 -19.48 -32.22
C GLU A 195 19.49 -19.37 -30.93
N GLU A 196 19.93 -18.56 -29.96
CA GLU A 196 19.30 -18.38 -28.65
C GLU A 196 18.82 -16.93 -28.48
N SER A 197 17.55 -16.75 -28.09
CA SER A 197 17.02 -15.46 -27.63
C SER A 197 17.42 -15.25 -26.18
N GLU A 198 18.03 -14.12 -25.83
CA GLU A 198 18.20 -13.76 -24.41
C GLU A 198 16.83 -13.64 -23.73
N PRO A 199 16.69 -14.12 -22.47
CA PRO A 199 15.44 -13.97 -21.74
C PRO A 199 15.16 -12.48 -21.50
N ALA A 200 13.93 -12.06 -21.78
CA ALA A 200 13.44 -10.75 -21.37
C ALA A 200 13.46 -10.66 -19.83
N TYR A 201 13.93 -9.56 -19.27
CA TYR A 201 13.87 -9.31 -17.83
C TYR A 201 13.04 -8.07 -17.53
N ALA A 202 12.53 -8.01 -16.31
CA ALA A 202 11.70 -6.92 -15.84
C ALA A 202 12.06 -6.59 -14.40
N GLU A 203 12.72 -5.46 -14.18
CA GLU A 203 13.13 -5.03 -12.85
C GLU A 203 12.48 -3.69 -12.48
N GLY A 204 11.95 -3.58 -11.27
CA GLY A 204 11.48 -2.31 -10.75
C GLY A 204 12.65 -1.37 -10.49
N VAL A 205 13.54 -1.81 -9.61
CA VAL A 205 14.77 -1.11 -9.22
C VAL A 205 15.93 -2.09 -9.21
N PHE A 206 17.00 -1.77 -9.92
CA PHE A 206 18.27 -2.47 -9.89
C PHE A 206 19.35 -1.59 -9.28
N ILE A 207 20.05 -2.10 -8.26
CA ILE A 207 21.14 -1.41 -7.58
C ILE A 207 22.38 -2.27 -7.67
N ASN A 208 23.45 -1.72 -8.27
CA ASN A 208 24.78 -2.28 -8.25
C ASN A 208 25.72 -1.33 -7.49
N GLY A 209 26.08 -1.71 -6.27
CA GLY A 209 27.08 -1.01 -5.46
C GLY A 209 28.39 -1.78 -5.45
N THR A 210 29.50 -1.08 -5.65
CA THR A 210 30.84 -1.68 -5.52
C THR A 210 31.70 -1.02 -4.45
N ASN A 211 32.71 -1.75 -3.96
CA ASN A 211 33.73 -1.36 -2.95
C ASN A 211 33.65 0.08 -2.41
N GLY A 212 33.22 0.21 -1.14
CA GLY A 212 33.14 1.49 -0.43
C GLY A 212 32.04 2.46 -0.89
N SER A 213 31.24 2.09 -1.90
CA SER A 213 30.13 2.93 -2.36
C SER A 213 28.98 3.01 -1.35
N GLU A 214 28.29 4.14 -1.40
CA GLU A 214 27.03 4.33 -0.67
C GLU A 214 25.93 4.72 -1.66
N THR A 215 24.80 4.03 -1.59
CA THR A 215 23.65 4.27 -2.45
C THR A 215 22.39 4.41 -1.61
N ASN A 216 21.64 5.49 -1.83
CA ASN A 216 20.34 5.72 -1.19
C ASN A 216 19.24 5.81 -2.26
N VAL A 217 18.16 5.07 -2.05
CA VAL A 217 16.99 5.05 -2.92
C VAL A 217 15.74 5.29 -2.08
N ASN A 218 15.03 6.39 -2.34
CA ASN A 218 13.77 6.70 -1.67
C ASN A 218 12.64 6.76 -2.69
N ILE A 219 11.63 5.92 -2.51
CA ILE A 219 10.45 5.84 -3.36
C ILE A 219 9.23 6.08 -2.48
N GLY A 220 8.56 7.21 -2.69
CA GLY A 220 7.39 7.62 -1.91
C GLY A 220 6.17 6.73 -2.17
N GLY A 221 6.05 6.21 -3.40
CA GLY A 221 5.00 5.29 -3.82
C GLY A 221 5.43 3.82 -3.78
N LYS A 222 4.73 2.99 -4.56
CA LYS A 222 4.99 1.54 -4.67
C LYS A 222 5.86 1.23 -5.89
N ILE A 223 6.49 0.06 -5.85
CA ILE A 223 7.15 -0.57 -7.00
C ILE A 223 6.23 -1.69 -7.47
N ASP A 224 5.60 -1.51 -8.63
CA ASP A 224 4.72 -2.50 -9.25
C ASP A 224 5.33 -2.98 -10.56
N VAL A 225 5.78 -4.24 -10.60
CA VAL A 225 6.49 -4.84 -11.75
C VAL A 225 5.66 -5.95 -12.36
N LYS A 226 5.43 -5.85 -13.66
CA LYS A 226 4.73 -6.84 -14.47
C LYS A 226 5.64 -7.28 -15.60
N GLY A 227 6.07 -8.53 -15.57
CA GLY A 227 6.91 -9.12 -16.61
C GLY A 227 6.52 -10.56 -16.90
N LYS A 228 7.00 -11.12 -18.01
CA LYS A 228 6.76 -12.54 -18.32
C LYS A 228 7.87 -13.47 -17.86
N LEU A 229 9.10 -12.99 -17.80
CA LEU A 229 10.32 -13.75 -17.51
C LEU A 229 11.21 -12.90 -16.59
N ASP A 230 12.09 -13.55 -15.83
CA ASP A 230 13.07 -12.98 -14.88
C ASP A 230 12.66 -11.61 -14.31
N THR A 231 11.68 -11.64 -13.41
CA THR A 231 10.98 -10.45 -12.94
C THR A 231 11.27 -10.19 -11.47
N ASP A 232 11.93 -9.08 -11.16
CA ASP A 232 12.29 -8.69 -9.81
C ASP A 232 11.70 -7.32 -9.45
N GLY A 233 11.20 -7.17 -8.22
CA GLY A 233 10.70 -5.90 -7.72
C GLY A 233 11.85 -4.96 -7.39
N LEU A 234 12.69 -5.40 -6.46
CA LEU A 234 13.93 -4.77 -6.05
C LEU A 234 15.07 -5.77 -6.16
N SER A 235 16.08 -5.44 -6.97
CA SER A 235 17.25 -6.27 -7.22
C SER A 235 18.51 -5.51 -6.77
N ILE A 236 19.25 -6.10 -5.82
CA ILE A 236 20.43 -5.49 -5.20
C ILE A 236 21.62 -6.40 -5.41
N LEU A 237 22.67 -5.86 -6.01
CA LEU A 237 23.98 -6.47 -6.17
C LEU A 237 25.01 -5.63 -5.41
N ALA A 238 25.58 -6.19 -4.36
CA ALA A 238 26.74 -5.64 -3.67
C ALA A 238 27.96 -6.48 -4.04
N SER A 239 28.90 -5.91 -4.79
CA SER A 239 29.98 -6.68 -5.41
C SER A 239 31.35 -6.03 -5.31
N GLU A 240 32.40 -6.85 -5.44
CA GLU A 240 33.75 -6.32 -5.57
C GLU A 240 33.95 -5.70 -6.95
N ASP A 241 34.59 -4.53 -6.99
CA ASP A 241 35.17 -4.01 -8.22
C ASP A 241 36.53 -4.67 -8.44
N HIS A 242 36.69 -5.42 -9.54
CA HIS A 242 37.92 -6.14 -9.88
C HIS A 242 39.16 -5.22 -9.94
N ASP A 243 38.96 -3.91 -10.12
CA ASP A 243 40.04 -2.92 -10.22
C ASP A 243 40.45 -2.30 -8.87
N LYS A 244 39.76 -2.62 -7.76
CA LYS A 244 40.00 -2.02 -6.45
C LYS A 244 40.28 -3.06 -5.36
N THR A 245 41.31 -2.82 -4.57
CA THR A 245 41.70 -3.64 -3.39
C THR A 245 41.09 -3.15 -2.08
N ASN A 246 40.12 -2.22 -2.15
CA ASN A 246 39.52 -1.61 -0.96
C ASN A 246 38.57 -2.59 -0.26
N GLN A 247 38.70 -2.74 1.05
CA GLN A 247 37.86 -3.61 1.90
C GLN A 247 36.67 -2.88 2.53
N ASP A 248 36.48 -1.60 2.21
CA ASP A 248 35.37 -0.81 2.73
C ASP A 248 34.03 -1.38 2.30
N LYS A 249 33.09 -1.37 3.25
CA LYS A 249 31.76 -1.94 3.04
C LYS A 249 30.98 -1.18 1.98
N VAL A 250 30.32 -1.92 1.11
CA VAL A 250 29.23 -1.39 0.28
C VAL A 250 28.03 -1.08 1.17
N LYS A 251 27.47 0.11 1.05
CA LYS A 251 26.29 0.55 1.81
C LYS A 251 25.12 0.81 0.88
N ILE A 252 24.01 0.14 1.11
CA ILE A 252 22.81 0.29 0.28
C ILE A 252 21.61 0.52 1.20
N ASN A 253 20.94 1.66 1.04
CA ASN A 253 19.74 2.00 1.79
C ASN A 253 18.58 2.20 0.81
N VAL A 254 17.49 1.47 1.01
CA VAL A 254 16.29 1.55 0.18
C VAL A 254 15.07 1.78 1.04
N VAL A 255 14.24 2.75 0.67
CA VAL A 255 12.91 2.99 1.25
C VAL A 255 11.87 2.98 0.13
N SER A 256 10.81 2.20 0.29
CA SER A 256 9.68 2.15 -0.65
C SER A 256 8.34 2.02 0.06
N GLY A 257 7.25 2.49 -0.58
CA GLY A 257 5.88 2.35 -0.09
C GLY A 257 5.31 0.92 -0.17
N GLY A 258 5.86 0.05 -1.02
CA GLY A 258 5.39 -1.32 -1.24
C GLY A 258 6.04 -1.95 -2.46
N VAL A 259 6.03 -3.27 -2.55
CA VAL A 259 6.56 -4.01 -3.70
C VAL A 259 5.56 -5.06 -4.15
N THR A 260 5.12 -4.98 -5.40
CA THR A 260 4.29 -6.01 -6.03
C THR A 260 4.97 -6.47 -7.30
N VAL A 261 5.18 -7.78 -7.40
CA VAL A 261 5.75 -8.41 -8.58
C VAL A 261 4.77 -9.45 -9.07
N SER A 262 4.35 -9.30 -10.32
CA SER A 262 3.52 -10.29 -10.97
C SER A 262 4.13 -10.68 -12.30
N GLY A 263 4.48 -11.95 -12.44
CA GLY A 263 4.93 -12.51 -13.71
C GLY A 263 4.50 -13.96 -13.88
N SER A 264 4.60 -14.46 -15.11
CA SER A 264 4.22 -15.83 -15.43
C SER A 264 5.40 -16.77 -15.16
N GLN A 265 5.20 -17.81 -14.34
CA GLN A 265 6.08 -18.99 -14.34
C GLN A 265 5.82 -19.77 -15.63
N ALA A 266 6.52 -19.47 -16.72
CA ALA A 266 6.58 -20.40 -17.84
C ALA A 266 7.83 -20.17 -18.70
N LEU A 267 8.85 -20.98 -18.48
CA LEU A 267 9.67 -21.47 -19.59
C LEU A 267 9.31 -22.94 -19.78
N ASP A 268 9.14 -23.34 -21.04
CA ASP A 268 8.86 -24.71 -21.46
C ASP A 268 9.79 -25.70 -20.74
N GLU A 269 9.25 -26.85 -20.32
CA GLU A 269 9.89 -27.92 -19.53
C GLU A 269 11.20 -28.50 -20.15
N GLY A 270 11.71 -27.95 -21.24
CA GLY A 270 12.84 -28.45 -22.01
C GLY A 270 14.19 -27.76 -21.79
N ASP A 271 14.26 -26.53 -21.25
CA ASP A 271 15.51 -25.73 -21.22
C ASP A 271 16.23 -25.71 -19.86
N GLY A 272 15.61 -26.19 -18.79
CA GLY A 272 16.26 -26.32 -17.47
C GLY A 272 16.70 -25.01 -16.80
N SER A 273 16.40 -23.85 -17.41
CA SER A 273 16.70 -22.52 -16.90
C SER A 273 15.51 -22.00 -16.08
N TYR A 274 15.67 -21.94 -14.76
CA TYR A 274 14.65 -21.48 -13.80
C TYR A 274 14.94 -20.03 -13.40
N TYR A 275 14.11 -19.08 -13.83
CA TYR A 275 14.20 -17.67 -13.45
C TYR A 275 13.08 -17.33 -12.46
N PRO A 276 13.37 -17.27 -11.14
CA PRO A 276 12.35 -17.00 -10.14
C PRO A 276 11.86 -15.56 -10.21
N THR A 277 10.56 -15.33 -10.07
CA THR A 277 10.04 -13.97 -9.84
C THR A 277 10.23 -13.57 -8.38
N THR A 278 10.92 -12.47 -8.09
CA THR A 278 11.29 -12.12 -6.71
C THR A 278 10.78 -10.75 -6.30
N GLY A 279 10.15 -10.65 -5.14
CA GLY A 279 9.81 -9.35 -4.55
C GLY A 279 11.08 -8.53 -4.28
N ILE A 280 11.97 -9.07 -3.44
CA ILE A 280 13.27 -8.48 -3.11
C ILE A 280 14.37 -9.53 -3.31
N LYS A 281 15.31 -9.24 -4.20
CA LYS A 281 16.50 -10.05 -4.48
C LYS A 281 17.75 -9.31 -4.03
N ILE A 282 18.59 -9.99 -3.25
CA ILE A 282 19.85 -9.44 -2.75
C ILE A 282 20.95 -10.44 -3.03
N VAL A 283 21.98 -10.01 -3.75
CA VAL A 283 23.21 -10.77 -4.00
C VAL A 283 24.38 -9.98 -3.43
N SER A 284 25.12 -10.59 -2.52
CA SER A 284 26.31 -9.99 -1.91
C SER A 284 27.51 -10.89 -2.11
N THR A 285 28.56 -10.35 -2.72
CA THR A 285 29.85 -11.03 -2.93
C THR A 285 31.01 -10.31 -2.22
N THR A 286 30.70 -9.29 -1.42
CA THR A 286 31.69 -8.48 -0.69
C THR A 286 31.15 -8.04 0.68
N ASN A 287 31.99 -7.41 1.49
CA ASN A 287 31.56 -6.83 2.77
C ASN A 287 30.50 -5.75 2.51
N SER A 288 29.32 -5.90 3.11
CA SER A 288 28.18 -5.04 2.79
C SER A 288 27.28 -4.77 4.00
N ASP A 289 26.71 -3.57 4.06
CA ASP A 289 25.62 -3.21 4.96
C ASP A 289 24.41 -2.79 4.10
N ILE A 290 23.38 -3.62 4.07
CA ILE A 290 22.20 -3.45 3.21
C ILE A 290 20.97 -3.24 4.10
N ASN A 291 20.30 -2.11 3.96
CA ASN A 291 19.09 -1.76 4.71
C ASN A 291 17.93 -1.50 3.75
N VAL A 292 16.86 -2.29 3.87
CA VAL A 292 15.65 -2.16 3.05
C VAL A 292 14.44 -1.93 3.94
N VAL A 293 13.70 -0.84 3.71
CA VAL A 293 12.49 -0.48 4.43
C VAL A 293 11.32 -0.40 3.45
N ILE A 294 10.35 -1.29 3.61
CA ILE A 294 9.10 -1.31 2.85
C ILE A 294 7.95 -0.90 3.78
N LYS A 295 7.34 0.27 3.51
CA LYS A 295 6.25 0.85 4.30
C LYS A 295 4.88 0.21 4.05
N GLY A 296 4.82 -0.78 3.17
CA GLY A 296 3.64 -1.57 2.85
C GLY A 296 3.94 -3.07 2.77
N ASP A 297 3.30 -3.76 1.83
CA ASP A 297 3.48 -5.19 1.61
C ASP A 297 4.58 -5.47 0.58
N VAL A 298 5.15 -6.68 0.65
CA VAL A 298 5.93 -7.31 -0.42
C VAL A 298 5.13 -8.49 -0.96
N LYS A 299 4.83 -8.50 -2.25
CA LYS A 299 4.04 -9.55 -2.92
C LYS A 299 4.76 -10.06 -4.16
N SER A 300 4.89 -11.38 -4.30
CA SER A 300 5.51 -12.02 -5.46
C SER A 300 4.84 -13.34 -5.83
N ASN A 301 4.90 -13.70 -7.11
CA ASN A 301 4.40 -14.97 -7.64
C ASN A 301 5.37 -16.14 -7.44
N ASN A 302 6.56 -15.93 -6.88
CA ASN A 302 7.47 -17.03 -6.56
C ASN A 302 8.15 -16.83 -5.21
N SER A 303 9.20 -16.01 -5.15
CA SER A 303 9.92 -15.72 -3.91
C SER A 303 9.58 -14.33 -3.40
N GLY A 304 9.24 -14.22 -2.11
CA GLY A 304 9.00 -12.91 -1.49
C GLY A 304 10.32 -12.15 -1.33
N ILE A 305 11.26 -12.78 -0.64
CA ILE A 305 12.63 -12.31 -0.42
C ILE A 305 13.59 -13.45 -0.78
N TRP A 306 14.59 -13.16 -1.60
CA TRP A 306 15.69 -14.08 -1.89
C TRP A 306 17.03 -13.38 -1.62
N ILE A 307 17.89 -14.01 -0.82
CA ILE A 307 19.19 -13.48 -0.44
C ILE A 307 20.26 -14.52 -0.75
N LEU A 308 21.27 -14.13 -1.53
CA LEU A 308 22.46 -14.92 -1.80
C LEU A 308 23.69 -14.16 -1.32
N ASN A 309 24.30 -14.63 -0.23
CA ASN A 309 25.59 -14.14 0.23
C ASN A 309 26.67 -15.15 -0.21
N ASP A 310 27.30 -14.87 -1.34
CA ASP A 310 28.03 -15.88 -2.12
C ASP A 310 29.50 -16.05 -1.72
N ASP A 311 30.07 -15.04 -1.03
CA ASP A 311 31.46 -15.04 -0.59
C ASP A 311 31.63 -15.54 0.85
N LYS A 312 32.54 -16.51 1.03
CA LYS A 312 32.87 -17.13 2.33
C LYS A 312 33.64 -16.17 3.24
N ASP A 313 34.38 -15.24 2.65
CA ASP A 313 35.24 -14.32 3.40
C ASP A 313 34.53 -13.02 3.80
N SER A 314 33.50 -12.62 3.05
CA SER A 314 32.65 -11.46 3.32
C SER A 314 31.93 -11.48 4.68
N GLU A 315 31.70 -10.28 5.22
CA GLU A 315 30.75 -10.00 6.30
C GLU A 315 29.64 -9.08 5.77
N THR A 316 28.50 -9.68 5.44
CA THR A 316 27.29 -8.98 4.99
C THR A 316 26.28 -8.84 6.14
N ASN A 317 25.83 -7.61 6.41
CA ASN A 317 24.69 -7.34 7.28
C ASN A 317 23.50 -6.89 6.43
N THR A 318 22.43 -7.70 6.40
CA THR A 318 21.21 -7.40 5.67
C THR A 318 20.06 -7.20 6.65
N ASN A 319 19.49 -6.00 6.66
CA ASN A 319 18.33 -5.63 7.47
C ASN A 319 17.14 -5.32 6.56
N ILE A 320 16.08 -6.12 6.66
CA ILE A 320 14.84 -5.92 5.89
C ILE A 320 13.70 -5.66 6.87
N PHE A 321 13.04 -4.52 6.70
CA PHE A 321 11.92 -4.08 7.52
C PHE A 321 10.69 -3.86 6.64
N VAL A 322 9.67 -4.68 6.82
CA VAL A 322 8.40 -4.61 6.08
C VAL A 322 7.29 -4.30 7.08
N THR A 323 6.66 -3.12 7.00
CA THR A 323 5.55 -2.78 7.93
C THR A 323 4.33 -3.68 7.69
N GLY A 324 4.17 -4.16 6.46
CA GLY A 324 3.11 -5.01 5.96
C GLY A 324 3.42 -6.51 6.00
N SER A 325 2.77 -7.23 5.09
CA SER A 325 3.00 -8.66 4.88
C SER A 325 4.14 -8.91 3.89
N ILE A 326 4.85 -10.03 4.05
CA ILE A 326 5.63 -10.67 2.99
C ILE A 326 4.78 -11.85 2.49
N GLU A 327 4.30 -11.77 1.25
CA GLU A 327 3.44 -12.77 0.62
C GLU A 327 4.10 -13.29 -0.66
N ALA A 328 4.25 -14.61 -0.74
CA ALA A 328 4.80 -15.27 -1.90
C ALA A 328 3.94 -16.50 -2.27
N GLU A 329 4.02 -16.96 -3.51
CA GLU A 329 3.38 -18.23 -3.87
C GLU A 329 4.25 -19.44 -3.49
N ASP A 330 5.57 -19.41 -3.74
CA ASP A 330 6.48 -20.53 -3.42
C ASP A 330 7.14 -20.37 -2.05
N THR A 331 8.15 -19.50 -1.93
CA THR A 331 8.92 -19.33 -0.69
C THR A 331 8.89 -17.87 -0.26
N ALA A 332 8.42 -17.58 0.97
CA ALA A 332 8.34 -16.19 1.41
C ALA A 332 9.72 -15.58 1.67
N ILE A 333 10.64 -16.36 2.24
CA ILE A 333 12.02 -15.95 2.54
C ILE A 333 12.96 -17.12 2.22
N ASP A 334 13.91 -16.88 1.34
CA ASP A 334 14.98 -17.83 1.01
C ASP A 334 16.35 -17.16 1.16
N VAL A 335 17.27 -17.81 1.88
CA VAL A 335 18.58 -17.26 2.23
C VAL A 335 19.68 -18.29 2.03
N ASP A 336 20.58 -18.03 1.10
CA ASP A 336 21.80 -18.80 0.90
C ASP A 336 23.01 -18.07 1.49
N ASN A 337 23.69 -18.72 2.43
CA ASN A 337 24.89 -18.19 3.06
C ASN A 337 26.13 -19.04 2.78
N ALA A 338 27.14 -18.42 2.16
CA ALA A 338 28.48 -18.98 2.03
C ALA A 338 29.28 -18.90 3.34
N SER A 339 28.96 -17.93 4.20
CA SER A 339 29.67 -17.65 5.46
C SER A 339 28.71 -17.53 6.64
N ASN A 340 29.13 -17.99 7.82
CA ASN A 340 28.41 -17.78 9.07
C ASN A 340 28.61 -16.38 9.67
N LYS A 341 29.48 -15.56 9.06
CA LYS A 341 29.65 -14.15 9.44
C LYS A 341 28.47 -13.29 8.97
N ASN A 342 27.78 -13.73 7.92
CA ASN A 342 26.66 -13.01 7.33
C ASN A 342 25.46 -13.02 8.28
N LYS A 343 24.82 -11.87 8.43
CA LYS A 343 23.69 -11.66 9.32
C LYS A 343 22.50 -11.15 8.54
N VAL A 344 21.36 -11.81 8.73
CA VAL A 344 20.08 -11.41 8.15
C VAL A 344 19.11 -11.12 9.28
N THR A 345 18.62 -9.87 9.34
CA THR A 345 17.57 -9.45 10.27
C THR A 345 16.33 -9.10 9.49
N ILE A 346 15.22 -9.77 9.79
CA ILE A 346 13.92 -9.53 9.14
C ILE A 346 12.92 -9.07 10.19
N THR A 347 12.21 -8.00 9.87
CA THR A 347 11.05 -7.52 10.62
C THR A 347 9.86 -7.43 9.67
N ALA A 348 8.75 -8.05 10.03
CA ALA A 348 7.53 -8.06 9.21
C ALA A 348 6.29 -8.06 10.09
N TRP A 349 5.13 -7.58 9.62
CA TRP A 349 3.88 -7.84 10.35
C TRP A 349 3.45 -9.29 10.21
N LYS A 350 3.50 -9.83 8.99
CA LYS A 350 3.03 -11.18 8.68
C LYS A 350 3.84 -11.80 7.54
N ILE A 351 4.03 -13.11 7.60
CA ILE A 351 4.64 -13.89 6.52
C ILE A 351 3.63 -14.90 6.01
N LYS A 352 3.52 -15.04 4.68
CA LYS A 352 2.60 -15.97 4.04
C LYS A 352 3.25 -16.58 2.80
N SER A 353 3.19 -17.91 2.71
CA SER A 353 3.42 -18.62 1.46
C SER A 353 2.31 -19.64 1.20
N THR A 354 2.19 -20.16 -0.02
CA THR A 354 1.32 -21.31 -0.30
C THR A 354 1.98 -22.63 0.10
N ASN A 355 3.31 -22.71 0.08
CA ASN A 355 4.06 -23.86 0.59
C ASN A 355 4.16 -23.86 2.12
N GLU A 356 4.27 -25.06 2.71
CA GLU A 356 4.41 -25.24 4.17
C GLU A 356 5.74 -24.67 4.71
N ASP A 357 6.78 -24.76 3.88
CA ASP A 357 8.13 -24.24 4.15
C ASP A 357 8.21 -22.77 3.73
N THR A 358 7.67 -21.90 4.59
CA THR A 358 7.62 -20.45 4.32
C THR A 358 8.98 -19.76 4.38
N ILE A 359 9.97 -20.39 5.02
CA ILE A 359 11.32 -19.85 5.24
C ILE A 359 12.31 -20.98 4.96
N ASN A 360 13.29 -20.71 4.10
CA ASN A 360 14.37 -21.63 3.77
C ASN A 360 15.73 -20.96 3.97
N VAL A 361 16.69 -21.73 4.50
CA VAL A 361 18.09 -21.32 4.57
C VAL A 361 18.94 -22.42 3.96
N GLY A 362 19.75 -22.06 2.98
CA GLY A 362 20.81 -22.89 2.44
C GLY A 362 22.19 -22.42 2.89
N LYS A 363 23.13 -23.35 2.85
CA LYS A 363 24.56 -23.09 3.03
C LYS A 363 25.34 -23.66 1.86
N LYS A 364 26.44 -23.02 1.48
CA LYS A 364 27.32 -23.59 0.46
C LYS A 364 27.91 -24.91 0.93
N SER A 365 27.80 -25.94 0.11
CA SER A 365 28.48 -27.21 0.30
C SER A 365 30.00 -27.02 0.33
N ASP A 366 30.69 -27.83 1.15
CA ASP A 366 32.16 -27.91 1.18
C ASP A 366 32.73 -28.76 0.02
N THR A 367 31.88 -29.25 -0.89
CA THR A 367 32.30 -30.01 -2.07
C THR A 367 32.75 -29.08 -3.21
N LYS A 368 33.57 -29.60 -4.13
CA LYS A 368 34.09 -28.86 -5.30
C LYS A 368 33.01 -28.28 -6.22
N GLU A 369 31.77 -28.73 -6.11
CA GLU A 369 30.65 -28.34 -6.98
C GLU A 369 29.92 -27.07 -6.51
N ASN A 370 30.31 -26.46 -5.38
CA ASN A 370 29.81 -25.15 -4.92
C ASN A 370 28.27 -25.02 -4.89
N THR A 371 27.56 -26.13 -4.61
CA THR A 371 26.09 -26.17 -4.58
C THR A 371 25.54 -25.75 -3.21
N SER A 372 24.43 -25.01 -3.19
CA SER A 372 23.67 -24.73 -1.95
C SER A 372 23.02 -26.01 -1.44
N VAL A 373 23.15 -26.29 -0.15
CA VAL A 373 22.47 -27.40 0.54
C VAL A 373 21.60 -26.85 1.66
N TYR A 374 20.41 -27.42 1.81
CA TYR A 374 19.46 -27.02 2.86
C TYR A 374 20.08 -27.12 4.25
N ASP A 375 19.94 -26.05 5.04
CA ASP A 375 20.43 -25.93 6.41
C ASP A 375 19.28 -25.88 7.40
N GLU A 376 18.90 -27.04 7.93
CA GLU A 376 17.76 -27.17 8.84
C GLU A 376 17.92 -26.33 10.12
N GLN A 377 19.15 -26.26 10.67
CA GLN A 377 19.43 -25.48 11.87
C GLN A 377 19.38 -23.98 11.57
N GLY A 378 20.03 -23.54 10.50
CA GLY A 378 19.98 -22.14 10.03
C GLY A 378 18.54 -21.68 9.76
N THR A 379 17.72 -22.55 9.17
CA THR A 379 16.29 -22.27 8.92
C THR A 379 15.51 -22.05 10.22
N LYS A 380 15.70 -22.93 11.22
CA LYS A 380 15.07 -22.78 12.55
C LYS A 380 15.55 -21.53 13.28
N ASP A 381 16.84 -21.26 13.23
CA ASP A 381 17.45 -20.10 13.88
C ASP A 381 16.92 -18.80 13.26
N LEU A 382 16.90 -18.69 11.92
CA LEU A 382 16.32 -17.53 11.23
C LEU A 382 14.84 -17.37 11.62
N ALA A 383 14.02 -18.41 11.47
CA ALA A 383 12.59 -18.36 11.77
C ALA A 383 12.31 -17.93 13.22
N SER A 384 13.13 -18.38 14.18
CA SER A 384 12.98 -18.02 15.59
C SER A 384 13.37 -16.58 15.93
N ASN A 385 14.18 -15.93 15.08
CA ASN A 385 14.70 -14.59 15.30
C ASN A 385 14.01 -13.49 14.47
N ILE A 386 13.03 -13.85 13.63
CA ILE A 386 12.22 -12.87 12.88
C ILE A 386 11.39 -12.04 13.85
N ASN A 387 11.51 -10.72 13.75
CA ASN A 387 10.73 -9.78 14.54
C ASN A 387 9.35 -9.58 13.90
N TYR A 388 8.30 -10.00 14.58
CA TYR A 388 6.93 -9.74 14.15
C TYR A 388 6.40 -8.44 14.74
N ILE A 389 5.93 -7.54 13.88
CA ILE A 389 5.27 -6.30 14.31
C ILE A 389 3.95 -6.64 14.97
N ILE A 390 3.75 -6.16 16.20
CA ILE A 390 2.52 -6.29 16.94
C ILE A 390 1.70 -5.02 16.72
N ARG A 391 0.67 -5.10 15.88
CA ARG A 391 -0.23 -3.97 15.64
C ARG A 391 -1.23 -3.88 16.79
N HIS A 392 -1.49 -2.67 17.25
CA HIS A 392 -2.52 -2.41 18.23
C HIS A 392 -3.00 -0.96 18.15
N ASP A 393 -4.19 -0.70 18.68
CA ASP A 393 -4.68 0.67 18.83
C ASP A 393 -4.14 1.35 20.11
N GLY A 394 -4.42 2.65 20.28
CA GLY A 394 -3.95 3.45 21.41
C GLY A 394 -4.54 3.07 22.78
N THR A 395 -5.53 2.17 22.83
CA THR A 395 -6.14 1.68 24.07
C THR A 395 -5.41 0.46 24.64
N ILE A 396 -4.37 -0.01 23.96
CA ILE A 396 -3.59 -1.17 24.35
C ILE A 396 -2.22 -0.75 24.88
N GLN A 397 -1.84 -1.32 26.02
CA GLN A 397 -0.48 -1.34 26.50
C GLN A 397 0.02 -2.78 26.49
N LEU A 398 1.21 -2.98 25.93
CA LEU A 398 1.84 -4.29 25.81
C LEU A 398 3.02 -4.42 26.79
N GLU A 399 3.17 -5.63 27.33
CA GLU A 399 4.39 -6.09 27.98
C GLU A 399 4.90 -7.36 27.28
N GLY A 400 6.21 -7.57 27.31
CA GLY A 400 6.86 -8.68 26.60
C GLY A 400 7.22 -8.37 25.15
N THR A 401 7.06 -7.12 24.71
CA THR A 401 7.49 -6.60 23.40
C THR A 401 8.87 -5.94 23.48
N ARG A 402 9.47 -5.77 22.31
CA ARG A 402 10.69 -4.98 22.07
C ARG A 402 10.36 -3.80 21.17
N LYS A 403 11.03 -2.67 21.38
CA LYS A 403 10.88 -1.50 20.52
C LYS A 403 11.93 -1.51 19.43
N THR A 404 11.50 -1.27 18.20
CA THR A 404 12.36 -1.10 17.03
C THR A 404 12.01 0.23 16.37
N SER A 405 13.02 1.08 16.15
CA SER A 405 12.86 2.36 15.47
C SER A 405 13.31 2.23 14.02
N VAL A 406 12.45 2.57 13.07
CA VAL A 406 12.79 2.61 11.64
C VAL A 406 12.16 3.85 11.02
N ASP A 407 12.96 4.63 10.29
CA ASP A 407 12.54 5.88 9.64
C ASP A 407 11.83 6.87 10.61
N GLY A 408 12.31 6.94 11.85
CA GLY A 408 11.73 7.79 12.90
C GLY A 408 10.41 7.30 13.49
N GLN A 409 9.91 6.13 13.06
CA GLN A 409 8.72 5.48 13.61
C GLN A 409 9.10 4.33 14.55
N GLU A 410 8.47 4.28 15.71
CA GLU A 410 8.63 3.21 16.69
C GLU A 410 7.62 2.08 16.46
N PHE A 411 8.08 0.84 16.52
CA PHE A 411 7.27 -0.36 16.39
C PHE A 411 7.49 -1.28 17.57
N GLU A 412 6.40 -1.85 18.10
CA GLU A 412 6.47 -2.94 19.05
C GLU A 412 6.59 -4.27 18.30
N THR A 413 7.58 -5.08 18.67
CA THR A 413 7.90 -6.34 18.01
C THR A 413 8.06 -7.47 19.01
N ALA A 414 7.78 -8.69 18.55
CA ALA A 414 7.97 -9.92 19.31
C ALA A 414 8.30 -11.09 18.36
N HIS A 415 8.90 -12.16 18.87
CA HIS A 415 9.23 -13.37 18.10
C HIS A 415 8.09 -14.38 18.16
N GLU A 416 8.08 -15.34 17.24
CA GLU A 416 7.16 -16.47 17.31
C GLU A 416 7.23 -17.15 18.68
N LYS A 417 6.07 -17.58 19.22
CA LYS A 417 5.91 -18.23 20.53
C LYS A 417 6.26 -17.36 21.74
N GLU A 418 6.70 -16.12 21.57
CA GLU A 418 6.82 -15.20 22.71
C GLU A 418 5.44 -14.91 23.30
N LYS A 419 5.41 -14.80 24.63
CA LYS A 419 4.21 -14.50 25.40
C LYS A 419 4.13 -12.99 25.63
N LEU A 420 3.02 -12.40 25.21
CA LEU A 420 2.68 -11.01 25.43
C LEU A 420 1.63 -10.90 26.53
N THR A 421 1.77 -9.89 27.39
CA THR A 421 0.72 -9.47 28.32
C THR A 421 0.09 -8.18 27.80
N ILE A 422 -1.24 -8.17 27.71
CA ILE A 422 -2.02 -7.09 27.12
C ILE A 422 -2.84 -6.44 28.23
N HIS A 423 -2.67 -5.13 28.40
CA HIS A 423 -3.44 -4.30 29.31
C HIS A 423 -4.33 -3.33 28.53
N VAL A 424 -5.61 -3.29 28.87
CA VAL A 424 -6.57 -2.34 28.28
C VAL A 424 -6.52 -1.03 29.06
N LYS A 425 -6.13 0.06 28.39
CA LYS A 425 -6.00 1.41 28.91
C LYS A 425 -7.16 2.28 28.40
N VAL A 426 -8.26 2.26 29.15
CA VAL A 426 -9.47 3.04 28.88
C VAL A 426 -9.85 3.87 30.10
N ASP A 427 -10.43 5.05 29.88
CA ASP A 427 -10.99 5.89 30.93
C ASP A 427 -12.33 5.30 31.39
N GLY A 428 -12.27 4.21 32.17
CA GLY A 428 -13.43 3.46 32.60
C GLY A 428 -13.08 2.08 33.19
N ASP A 429 -14.09 1.23 33.31
CA ASP A 429 -13.91 -0.13 33.82
C ASP A 429 -13.41 -1.06 32.70
N ALA A 430 -12.10 -1.34 32.69
CA ALA A 430 -11.44 -2.23 31.74
C ALA A 430 -12.03 -3.66 31.73
N SER A 431 -12.73 -4.09 32.79
CA SER A 431 -13.35 -5.41 32.84
C SER A 431 -14.48 -5.60 31.81
N LYS A 432 -15.04 -4.48 31.32
CA LYS A 432 -16.11 -4.42 30.31
C LYS A 432 -15.61 -4.61 28.89
N TYR A 433 -14.30 -4.70 28.68
CA TYR A 433 -13.72 -4.87 27.35
C TYR A 433 -13.26 -6.31 27.14
N LYS A 434 -13.40 -6.77 25.90
CA LYS A 434 -12.83 -7.99 25.36
C LYS A 434 -11.65 -7.61 24.47
N VAL A 435 -10.55 -8.37 24.56
CA VAL A 435 -9.44 -8.23 23.61
C VAL A 435 -9.69 -9.14 22.42
N GLU A 436 -9.60 -8.59 21.22
CA GLU A 436 -9.54 -9.33 19.96
C GLU A 436 -8.14 -9.16 19.38
N ALA A 437 -7.59 -10.24 18.79
CA ALA A 437 -6.21 -10.28 18.31
C ALA A 437 -6.09 -10.76 16.86
N GLY A 438 -7.05 -10.37 16.00
CA GLY A 438 -7.12 -10.82 14.61
C GLY A 438 -7.26 -12.35 14.50
N SER A 439 -6.31 -13.00 13.82
CA SER A 439 -6.25 -14.46 13.71
C SER A 439 -5.58 -15.14 14.92
N ALA A 440 -4.98 -14.37 15.84
CA ALA A 440 -4.37 -14.91 17.05
C ALA A 440 -5.38 -15.00 18.21
N THR A 441 -5.11 -15.90 19.15
CA THR A 441 -5.98 -16.11 20.32
C THR A 441 -5.43 -15.39 21.54
N ALA A 442 -6.23 -14.49 22.11
CA ALA A 442 -5.96 -13.87 23.41
C ALA A 442 -6.78 -14.56 24.52
N THR A 443 -6.14 -14.84 25.66
CA THR A 443 -6.76 -15.49 26.82
C THR A 443 -6.80 -14.55 28.02
N LYS A 444 -7.98 -14.37 28.64
CA LYS A 444 -8.15 -13.50 29.82
C LYS A 444 -7.51 -14.12 31.06
N ASN A 445 -6.69 -13.34 31.76
CA ASN A 445 -6.06 -13.71 33.03
C ASN A 445 -6.96 -13.32 34.22
N ALA A 446 -6.66 -13.87 35.41
CA ALA A 446 -7.43 -13.61 36.63
C ALA A 446 -7.29 -12.16 37.15
N ASP A 447 -6.19 -11.47 36.81
CA ASP A 447 -5.93 -10.07 37.15
C ASP A 447 -6.59 -9.06 36.19
N GLY A 448 -7.32 -9.54 35.19
CA GLY A 448 -8.00 -8.71 34.19
C GLY A 448 -7.16 -8.38 32.94
N SER A 449 -5.86 -8.68 32.94
CA SER A 449 -5.01 -8.61 31.73
C SER A 449 -5.32 -9.76 30.77
N TRP A 450 -4.73 -9.73 29.57
CA TRP A 450 -4.84 -10.82 28.61
C TRP A 450 -3.47 -11.35 28.22
N THR A 451 -3.36 -12.65 28.00
CA THR A 451 -2.18 -13.31 27.46
C THR A 451 -2.39 -13.62 25.99
N LEU A 452 -1.42 -13.27 25.14
CA LEU A 452 -1.33 -13.73 23.76
C LEU A 452 0.02 -14.43 23.54
N ILE A 453 0.02 -15.52 22.79
CA ILE A 453 1.25 -16.14 22.29
C ILE A 453 1.35 -15.79 20.82
N VAL A 454 2.47 -15.19 20.41
CA VAL A 454 2.67 -14.79 19.01
C VAL A 454 2.60 -16.03 18.12
N PRO A 455 1.68 -16.09 17.14
CA PRO A 455 1.52 -17.24 16.28
C PRO A 455 2.71 -17.40 15.31
N LYS A 456 2.85 -18.61 14.76
CA LYS A 456 3.76 -18.86 13.63
C LYS A 456 3.47 -17.85 12.51
N ASN A 457 4.53 -17.28 11.95
CA ASN A 457 4.48 -16.30 10.86
C ASN A 457 3.76 -14.96 11.18
N GLY A 458 3.54 -14.65 12.46
CA GLY A 458 3.03 -13.35 12.90
C GLY A 458 1.57 -13.08 12.51
N GLY A 459 1.27 -11.82 12.16
CA GLY A 459 -0.09 -11.38 11.83
C GLY A 459 -0.94 -11.02 13.04
N VAL A 460 -0.32 -10.50 14.11
CA VAL A 460 -1.01 -10.05 15.32
C VAL A 460 -1.56 -8.64 15.14
N ASP A 461 -2.84 -8.46 15.41
CA ASP A 461 -3.55 -7.18 15.38
C ASP A 461 -4.52 -7.10 16.56
N ILE A 462 -4.18 -6.30 17.58
CA ILE A 462 -4.82 -6.28 18.89
C ILE A 462 -5.71 -5.06 19.03
N ARG A 463 -6.97 -5.28 19.40
CA ARG A 463 -7.93 -4.21 19.70
C ARG A 463 -8.74 -4.54 20.94
N ALA A 464 -9.13 -3.51 21.68
CA ALA A 464 -10.08 -3.62 22.77
C ALA A 464 -11.50 -3.31 22.27
N VAL A 465 -12.42 -4.24 22.48
CA VAL A 465 -13.83 -4.13 22.06
C VAL A 465 -14.73 -4.12 23.29
N LEU A 466 -15.63 -3.13 23.39
CA LEU A 466 -16.58 -3.06 24.50
C LEU A 466 -17.57 -4.23 24.44
N MET A 467 -17.69 -4.99 25.53
CA MET A 467 -18.71 -6.02 25.68
C MET A 467 -20.03 -5.35 26.10
N ALA A 468 -21.10 -5.61 25.36
CA ALA A 468 -22.43 -5.24 25.80
C ALA A 468 -22.73 -5.92 27.15
N ILE A 469 -22.98 -5.12 28.19
CA ILE A 469 -23.46 -5.63 29.48
C ILE A 469 -24.98 -5.75 29.36
N GLU A 470 -25.50 -6.97 29.26
CA GLU A 470 -26.90 -7.21 29.66
C GLU A 470 -26.99 -6.98 31.17
N GLU A 471 -27.54 -5.84 31.59
CA GLU A 471 -27.99 -5.64 32.96
C GLU A 471 -29.12 -6.65 33.25
N ASN A 472 -28.76 -7.83 33.75
CA ASN A 472 -29.71 -8.71 34.42
C ASN A 472 -30.10 -8.05 35.76
N LYS A 473 -31.05 -7.11 35.71
CA LYS A 473 -31.80 -6.69 36.90
C LYS A 473 -32.60 -7.88 37.42
N THR A 474 -31.95 -8.65 38.28
CA THR A 474 -32.60 -9.64 39.13
C THR A 474 -33.45 -8.90 40.16
N GLN A 475 -34.67 -8.54 39.78
CA GLN A 475 -35.71 -8.25 40.75
C GLN A 475 -36.18 -9.56 41.36
N SER A 476 -35.68 -9.80 42.57
CA SER A 476 -36.24 -10.75 43.51
C SER A 476 -37.61 -10.25 43.95
N SER A 477 -38.67 -10.97 43.56
CA SER A 477 -39.95 -10.93 44.26
C SER A 477 -40.56 -12.33 44.30
N SER A 478 -40.50 -12.89 45.50
CA SER A 478 -41.23 -14.07 45.97
C SER A 478 -42.73 -13.79 46.06
N SER A 479 -43.57 -14.68 45.49
CA SER A 479 -44.77 -15.22 46.18
C SER A 479 -45.56 -16.24 45.33
N SER A 480 -45.62 -17.45 45.88
CA SER A 480 -46.74 -18.41 45.98
C SER A 480 -47.42 -19.04 44.75
N SER A 481 -47.51 -20.37 44.89
CA SER A 481 -48.14 -21.42 44.10
C SER A 481 -49.67 -21.38 43.95
N SER A 482 -50.17 -21.85 42.80
CA SER A 482 -51.35 -22.72 42.73
C SER A 482 -51.36 -23.55 41.43
N SER A 483 -51.55 -24.85 41.60
CA SER A 483 -51.62 -25.91 40.58
C SER A 483 -53.02 -26.07 39.96
N SER A 484 -53.12 -26.30 38.65
CA SER A 484 -54.11 -27.25 38.07
C SER A 484 -53.83 -27.62 36.60
N SER A 485 -53.64 -28.92 36.43
CA SER A 485 -53.72 -29.85 35.29
C SER A 485 -54.38 -29.51 33.92
N ARG A 486 -53.65 -29.95 32.87
CA ARG A 486 -54.04 -30.72 31.65
C ARG A 486 -55.09 -30.16 30.67
N SER A 487 -54.71 -29.97 29.40
CA SER A 487 -55.01 -30.90 28.26
C SER A 487 -54.58 -30.32 26.89
N HIS A 488 -54.29 -31.22 25.95
CA HIS A 488 -53.76 -30.98 24.61
C HIS A 488 -54.73 -30.25 23.66
N SER A 489 -54.22 -29.35 22.82
CA SER A 489 -54.59 -29.26 21.40
C SER A 489 -53.53 -28.50 20.60
N SER A 490 -53.20 -29.05 19.42
CA SER A 490 -52.26 -28.53 18.43
C SER A 490 -52.85 -27.38 17.62
N SER A 491 -52.13 -26.26 17.49
CA SER A 491 -52.02 -25.43 16.27
C SER A 491 -51.46 -24.03 16.61
N GLY A 492 -50.33 -23.65 15.99
CA GLY A 492 -49.85 -22.26 15.86
C GLY A 492 -49.37 -21.55 17.13
N ASN A 493 -48.07 -21.67 17.47
CA ASN A 493 -47.44 -20.86 18.52
C ASN A 493 -47.30 -19.39 18.07
N ASN A 494 -48.28 -18.55 18.40
CA ASN A 494 -48.12 -17.09 18.45
C ASN A 494 -47.86 -16.69 19.90
N ALA A 495 -46.61 -16.35 20.22
CA ALA A 495 -46.25 -15.81 21.54
C ALA A 495 -46.43 -14.28 21.51
N THR A 496 -47.27 -13.74 22.38
CA THR A 496 -47.45 -12.29 22.55
C THR A 496 -46.87 -11.86 23.90
N THR A 497 -45.98 -10.86 23.89
CA THR A 497 -45.34 -10.30 25.09
C THR A 497 -45.57 -8.80 25.14
N THR A 498 -45.73 -8.22 26.33
CA THR A 498 -45.86 -6.76 26.51
C THR A 498 -44.77 -6.25 27.45
N THR A 499 -44.02 -5.24 27.03
CA THR A 499 -42.93 -4.62 27.80
C THR A 499 -43.07 -3.10 27.78
N THR A 500 -42.45 -2.42 28.73
CA THR A 500 -42.31 -0.95 28.72
C THR A 500 -40.83 -0.61 28.64
N THR A 501 -40.43 0.19 27.66
CA THR A 501 -39.03 0.56 27.43
C THR A 501 -38.57 1.63 28.42
N SER A 502 -37.25 1.75 28.60
CA SER A 502 -36.61 2.87 29.32
C SER A 502 -37.03 4.25 28.79
N ASP A 503 -37.45 4.28 27.52
CA ASP A 503 -37.71 5.49 26.76
C ASP A 503 -39.19 5.90 26.84
N GLY A 504 -40.00 5.13 27.59
CA GLY A 504 -41.39 5.41 27.92
C GLY A 504 -42.42 4.73 27.00
N ALA A 505 -41.99 3.90 26.04
CA ALA A 505 -42.88 3.24 25.10
C ALA A 505 -43.40 1.92 25.66
N THR A 506 -44.71 1.67 25.55
CA THR A 506 -45.28 0.33 25.75
C THR A 506 -45.22 -0.43 24.43
N VAL A 507 -44.62 -1.62 24.45
CA VAL A 507 -44.36 -2.44 23.28
C VAL A 507 -45.08 -3.77 23.45
N GLN A 508 -46.03 -4.07 22.58
CA GLN A 508 -46.66 -5.38 22.48
C GLN A 508 -46.09 -6.12 21.27
N THR A 509 -45.24 -7.11 21.53
CA THR A 509 -44.57 -7.92 20.51
C THR A 509 -45.30 -9.24 20.29
N THR A 510 -45.52 -9.60 19.03
CA THR A 510 -46.03 -10.89 18.59
C THR A 510 -44.99 -11.54 17.71
N VAL A 511 -44.57 -12.76 18.07
CA VAL A 511 -43.66 -13.57 17.26
C VAL A 511 -44.46 -14.70 16.62
N SER A 512 -44.32 -14.83 15.30
CA SER A 512 -44.92 -15.89 14.50
C SER A 512 -43.85 -16.56 13.64
N ASN A 513 -43.80 -17.89 13.67
CA ASN A 513 -42.86 -18.68 12.88
C ASN A 513 -43.63 -19.36 11.73
N SER A 514 -43.23 -19.09 10.49
CA SER A 514 -43.79 -19.75 9.30
C SER A 514 -42.68 -20.45 8.51
N GLY A 515 -42.30 -21.66 8.95
CA GLY A 515 -41.36 -22.54 8.25
C GLY A 515 -39.93 -21.99 8.15
N THR A 516 -39.68 -21.16 7.15
CA THR A 516 -38.36 -20.56 6.81
C THR A 516 -38.21 -19.10 7.25
N ALA A 517 -39.28 -18.49 7.78
CA ALA A 517 -39.32 -17.10 8.19
C ALA A 517 -39.73 -16.96 9.67
N ASN A 518 -38.95 -16.19 10.43
CA ASN A 518 -39.31 -15.70 11.76
C ASN A 518 -39.78 -14.25 11.64
N LEU A 519 -41.07 -14.02 11.88
CA LEU A 519 -41.66 -12.69 11.87
C LEU A 519 -41.91 -12.23 13.30
N THR A 520 -41.30 -11.10 13.66
CA THR A 520 -41.60 -10.36 14.88
C THR A 520 -42.35 -9.09 14.49
N SER A 521 -43.55 -8.90 15.01
CA SER A 521 -44.33 -7.67 14.85
C SER A 521 -44.55 -7.02 16.21
N ALA A 522 -44.47 -5.71 16.30
CA ALA A 522 -44.60 -4.96 17.52
C ALA A 522 -45.61 -3.83 17.31
N VAL A 523 -46.56 -3.68 18.24
CA VAL A 523 -47.38 -2.48 18.38
C VAL A 523 -46.75 -1.64 19.47
N ILE A 524 -46.40 -0.39 19.14
CA ILE A 524 -45.69 0.53 20.03
C ILE A 524 -46.60 1.72 20.34
N THR A 525 -46.78 1.99 21.62
CA THR A 525 -47.56 3.12 22.12
C THR A 525 -46.67 4.02 22.98
N LEU A 526 -46.59 5.31 22.64
CA LEU A 526 -45.78 6.30 23.34
C LEU A 526 -46.60 7.58 23.54
N GLY A 527 -47.12 7.77 24.76
CA GLY A 527 -48.11 8.82 25.03
C GLY A 527 -49.39 8.59 24.20
N SER A 528 -49.75 9.57 23.36
CA SER A 528 -50.87 9.46 22.41
C SER A 528 -50.48 8.91 21.03
N ALA A 529 -49.19 8.69 20.77
CA ALA A 529 -48.69 8.19 19.50
C ALA A 529 -48.76 6.66 19.43
N ASN A 530 -49.07 6.12 18.25
CA ASN A 530 -49.14 4.68 17.98
C ASN A 530 -48.40 4.35 16.68
N ALA A 531 -47.53 3.35 16.75
CA ALA A 531 -46.77 2.85 15.63
C ALA A 531 -46.71 1.32 15.63
N GLN A 532 -46.29 0.77 14.50
CA GLN A 532 -46.02 -0.64 14.33
C GLN A 532 -44.63 -0.80 13.75
N ALA A 533 -43.85 -1.73 14.30
CA ALA A 533 -42.59 -2.16 13.74
C ALA A 533 -42.63 -3.66 13.47
N SER A 534 -41.99 -4.12 12.41
CA SER A 534 -41.90 -5.54 12.08
C SER A 534 -40.51 -5.89 11.59
N THR A 535 -40.01 -7.04 12.01
CA THR A 535 -38.76 -7.65 11.58
C THR A 535 -39.07 -9.05 11.06
N ALA A 536 -38.75 -9.31 9.78
CA ALA A 536 -38.86 -10.61 9.17
C ALA A 536 -37.45 -11.13 8.84
N VAL A 537 -37.06 -12.24 9.46
CA VAL A 537 -35.78 -12.92 9.21
C VAL A 537 -36.04 -14.18 8.42
N ASN A 538 -35.55 -14.23 7.19
CA ASN A 538 -35.67 -15.38 6.30
C ASN A 538 -34.33 -16.08 6.18
N GLN A 539 -34.33 -17.40 6.44
CA GLN A 539 -33.18 -18.25 6.17
C GLN A 539 -33.20 -18.66 4.69
N VAL A 540 -32.13 -18.35 3.96
CA VAL A 540 -31.98 -18.70 2.53
C VAL A 540 -30.69 -19.51 2.34
N SER A 541 -30.58 -20.22 1.23
CA SER A 541 -29.35 -20.97 0.94
C SER A 541 -28.17 -20.00 0.81
N GLY A 542 -27.18 -20.10 1.72
CA GLY A 542 -25.97 -19.28 1.73
C GLY A 542 -26.03 -18.03 2.64
N GLY A 543 -27.08 -17.86 3.45
CA GLY A 543 -27.13 -16.77 4.43
C GLY A 543 -28.51 -16.44 5.00
N THR A 544 -28.59 -15.29 5.67
CA THR A 544 -29.80 -14.73 6.27
C THR A 544 -30.20 -13.42 5.59
N VAL A 545 -31.50 -13.25 5.30
CA VAL A 545 -32.08 -12.00 4.80
C VAL A 545 -33.07 -11.45 5.82
N THR A 546 -32.81 -10.23 6.28
CA THR A 546 -33.63 -9.50 7.27
C THR A 546 -34.31 -8.31 6.63
N PHE A 547 -35.63 -8.22 6.77
CA PHE A 547 -36.43 -7.05 6.43
C PHE A 547 -36.96 -6.41 7.70
N LYS A 548 -36.76 -5.10 7.86
CA LYS A 548 -37.44 -4.32 8.90
C LYS A 548 -38.33 -3.25 8.29
N LYS A 549 -39.47 -3.01 8.92
CA LYS A 549 -40.42 -1.97 8.52
C LYS A 549 -41.00 -1.31 9.76
N ALA A 550 -41.11 0.01 9.72
CA ALA A 550 -41.84 0.81 10.69
C ALA A 550 -43.00 1.52 9.97
N SER A 551 -44.13 1.67 10.65
CA SER A 551 -45.32 2.34 10.14
C SER A 551 -46.16 2.94 11.27
N GLY A 552 -47.11 3.81 10.94
CA GLY A 552 -47.93 4.53 11.93
C GLY A 552 -47.51 5.98 12.10
N ASN A 553 -48.08 6.65 13.10
CA ASN A 553 -47.87 8.08 13.31
C ASN A 553 -47.10 8.32 14.61
N LEU A 554 -45.84 8.72 14.46
CA LEU A 554 -44.96 9.13 15.55
C LEU A 554 -44.74 10.65 15.59
N ALA A 555 -45.46 11.44 14.77
CA ALA A 555 -45.30 12.88 14.74
C ALA A 555 -45.56 13.48 16.13
N GLY A 556 -44.63 14.31 16.61
CA GLY A 556 -44.67 14.90 17.94
C GLY A 556 -44.30 13.96 19.10
N ALA A 557 -44.05 12.67 18.86
CA ALA A 557 -43.69 11.71 19.90
C ALA A 557 -42.30 12.02 20.49
N SER A 558 -42.17 11.94 21.81
CA SER A 558 -40.92 12.22 22.53
C SER A 558 -40.35 10.94 23.15
N PHE A 559 -39.13 10.60 22.76
CA PHE A 559 -38.36 9.48 23.29
C PHE A 559 -37.38 10.01 24.34
N LYS A 560 -37.54 9.56 25.59
CA LYS A 560 -36.72 10.03 26.71
C LYS A 560 -35.24 9.71 26.47
N GLY A 561 -34.37 10.71 26.56
CA GLY A 561 -32.93 10.56 26.35
C GLY A 561 -32.49 10.52 24.89
N VAL A 562 -33.43 10.71 23.94
CA VAL A 562 -33.16 10.67 22.50
C VAL A 562 -33.62 11.96 21.83
N GLY A 563 -34.88 12.37 22.02
CA GLY A 563 -35.43 13.58 21.41
C GLY A 563 -36.90 13.47 21.02
N GLN A 564 -37.39 14.46 20.29
CA GLN A 564 -38.78 14.56 19.82
C GLN A 564 -38.86 14.52 18.30
N ILE A 565 -39.77 13.72 17.78
CA ILE A 565 -40.07 13.69 16.34
C ILE A 565 -40.88 14.93 15.97
N SER A 566 -40.46 15.61 14.91
CA SER A 566 -41.14 16.76 14.31
C SER A 566 -42.62 16.52 14.00
N ALA A 567 -43.39 17.60 13.91
CA ALA A 567 -44.83 17.54 13.68
C ALA A 567 -45.22 16.95 12.31
N ASP A 568 -44.31 16.92 11.34
CA ASP A 568 -44.50 16.27 10.04
C ASP A 568 -44.00 14.81 10.00
N GLY A 569 -43.37 14.33 11.07
CA GLY A 569 -42.86 12.96 11.20
C GLY A 569 -41.57 12.67 10.42
N THR A 570 -40.94 13.66 9.78
CA THR A 570 -39.81 13.45 8.87
C THR A 570 -38.45 13.62 9.53
N MET A 571 -38.38 14.39 10.62
CA MET A 571 -37.15 14.69 11.36
C MET A 571 -37.27 14.33 12.84
N LEU A 572 -36.19 13.84 13.44
CA LEU A 572 -35.96 13.76 14.88
C LEU A 572 -35.20 15.00 15.33
N VAL A 573 -35.74 15.75 16.29
CA VAL A 573 -35.06 16.84 17.01
C VAL A 573 -34.49 16.27 18.30
N LYS A 574 -33.17 16.16 18.39
CA LYS A 574 -32.47 15.60 19.56
C LYS A 574 -32.51 16.57 20.74
N GLU A 575 -32.24 16.06 21.93
CA GLU A 575 -32.23 16.88 23.17
C GLU A 575 -31.17 18.00 23.15
N ASP A 576 -30.09 17.83 22.37
CA ASP A 576 -29.06 18.83 22.14
C ASP A 576 -29.42 19.91 21.09
N GLY A 577 -30.62 19.82 20.49
CA GLY A 577 -31.13 20.74 19.47
C GLY A 577 -30.73 20.40 18.04
N THR A 578 -29.91 19.36 17.82
CA THR A 578 -29.58 18.89 16.46
C THR A 578 -30.73 18.10 15.84
N THR A 579 -30.75 17.99 14.51
CA THR A 579 -31.81 17.28 13.78
C THR A 579 -31.26 16.11 12.96
N ALA A 580 -31.98 14.99 12.92
CA ALA A 580 -31.68 13.83 12.10
C ALA A 580 -32.90 13.37 11.30
N LYS A 581 -32.70 12.69 10.17
CA LYS A 581 -33.80 12.24 9.30
C LYS A 581 -34.44 10.97 9.82
N MET A 582 -35.75 10.83 9.66
CA MET A 582 -36.46 9.57 9.85
C MET A 582 -36.43 8.74 8.57
N ALA A 583 -36.28 7.43 8.68
CA ALA A 583 -36.27 6.53 7.52
C ALA A 583 -37.63 6.54 6.80
N THR A 584 -37.62 6.70 5.46
CA THR A 584 -38.83 6.77 4.63
C THR A 584 -39.20 5.43 3.97
N GLY A 585 -38.35 4.42 4.11
CA GLY A 585 -38.47 3.12 3.44
C GLY A 585 -38.41 1.92 4.39
N MET A 586 -38.17 0.74 3.82
CA MET A 586 -37.90 -0.49 4.58
C MET A 586 -36.39 -0.68 4.69
N LEU A 587 -35.93 -1.27 5.78
CA LEU A 587 -34.53 -1.69 5.92
C LEU A 587 -34.41 -3.12 5.38
N LEU A 588 -33.41 -3.34 4.53
CA LEU A 588 -32.97 -4.65 4.07
C LEU A 588 -31.55 -4.89 4.57
N SER A 589 -31.31 -6.06 5.15
CA SER A 589 -29.98 -6.54 5.50
C SER A 589 -29.81 -7.99 5.06
N ILE A 590 -28.69 -8.27 4.40
CA ILE A 590 -28.29 -9.60 3.92
C ILE A 590 -26.97 -9.92 4.58
N GLN A 591 -26.85 -11.11 5.16
CA GLN A 591 -25.62 -11.62 5.72
C GLN A 591 -25.37 -13.02 5.17
N SER A 592 -24.24 -13.22 4.49
CA SER A 592 -23.85 -14.53 3.97
C SER A 592 -23.02 -15.31 4.98
N ASP A 593 -22.98 -16.63 4.80
CA ASP A 593 -22.31 -17.56 5.72
C ASP A 593 -20.78 -17.36 5.78
N ASP A 594 -20.20 -16.71 4.77
CA ASP A 594 -18.78 -16.33 4.67
C ASP A 594 -18.43 -15.05 5.47
N GLY A 595 -19.41 -14.45 6.16
CA GLY A 595 -19.23 -13.23 6.95
C GLY A 595 -19.42 -11.93 6.18
N ASN A 596 -19.66 -11.98 4.86
CA ASN A 596 -20.03 -10.78 4.11
C ASN A 596 -21.44 -10.32 4.46
N SER A 597 -21.66 -8.99 4.44
CA SER A 597 -22.99 -8.43 4.68
C SER A 597 -23.26 -7.21 3.82
N MET A 598 -24.53 -6.97 3.53
CA MET A 598 -25.04 -5.81 2.80
C MET A 598 -26.31 -5.32 3.46
N GLY A 599 -26.38 -4.03 3.80
CA GLY A 599 -27.62 -3.44 4.28
C GLY A 599 -27.88 -2.09 3.60
N CYS A 600 -29.15 -1.76 3.43
CA CYS A 600 -29.62 -0.53 2.81
C CYS A 600 -31.07 -0.22 3.20
N PHE A 601 -31.50 1.01 2.92
CA PHE A 601 -32.92 1.33 2.85
C PHE A 601 -33.43 1.13 1.43
N VAL A 602 -34.61 0.53 1.32
CA VAL A 602 -35.32 0.30 0.05
C VAL A 602 -36.70 0.95 0.07
N ASP A 603 -37.15 1.42 -1.09
CA ASP A 603 -38.49 1.96 -1.25
C ASP A 603 -39.57 0.86 -1.26
N ALA A 604 -40.84 1.26 -1.43
CA ALA A 604 -41.96 0.33 -1.47
C ALA A 604 -41.90 -0.67 -2.66
N THR A 605 -41.07 -0.39 -3.66
CA THR A 605 -40.84 -1.25 -4.84
C THR A 605 -39.58 -2.12 -4.70
N GLY A 606 -38.82 -1.97 -3.61
CA GLY A 606 -37.59 -2.71 -3.34
C GLY A 606 -36.32 -2.09 -3.94
N ASN A 607 -36.41 -0.88 -4.52
CA ASN A 607 -35.24 -0.18 -5.04
C ASN A 607 -34.47 0.51 -3.91
N ILE A 608 -33.15 0.52 -4.00
CA ILE A 608 -32.27 1.18 -3.02
C ILE A 608 -32.52 2.69 -3.07
N ILE A 609 -32.65 3.28 -1.88
CA ILE A 609 -32.80 4.73 -1.72
C ILE A 609 -31.40 5.35 -1.63
N ALA A 610 -30.88 5.83 -2.77
CA ALA A 610 -29.63 6.58 -2.79
C ALA A 610 -29.82 7.95 -2.12
N THR A 611 -28.84 8.36 -1.31
CA THR A 611 -28.91 9.57 -0.48
C THR A 611 -28.12 10.74 -1.07
N GLY A 612 -27.19 10.46 -2.01
CA GLY A 612 -26.30 11.45 -2.62
C GLY A 612 -25.25 12.05 -1.67
N SER A 613 -25.27 11.67 -0.40
CA SER A 613 -24.35 12.13 0.65
C SER A 613 -24.31 11.14 1.83
N TYR A 614 -23.31 11.24 2.69
CA TYR A 614 -23.30 10.47 3.93
C TYR A 614 -24.37 11.00 4.88
N GLU A 615 -25.27 10.14 5.31
CA GLU A 615 -26.49 10.51 6.04
C GLU A 615 -26.74 9.56 7.21
N VAL A 616 -27.49 10.05 8.22
CA VAL A 616 -27.94 9.23 9.35
C VAL A 616 -29.47 9.23 9.37
N TYR A 617 -30.05 8.03 9.30
CA TYR A 617 -31.48 7.83 9.40
C TYR A 617 -31.85 7.12 10.69
N TYR A 618 -32.92 7.57 11.33
CA TYR A 618 -33.50 6.90 12.48
C TYR A 618 -34.71 6.05 12.07
N MET A 619 -34.76 4.82 12.56
CA MET A 619 -35.89 3.90 12.34
C MET A 619 -36.36 3.30 13.67
N LEU A 620 -37.69 3.18 13.83
CA LEU A 620 -38.28 2.51 14.99
C LEU A 620 -38.12 0.99 14.88
N GLY A 621 -37.51 0.37 15.88
CA GLY A 621 -37.34 -1.06 16.00
C GLY A 621 -38.51 -1.77 16.68
N THR A 622 -38.54 -3.12 16.57
CA THR A 622 -39.52 -3.97 17.27
C THR A 622 -39.34 -3.97 18.79
N ASP A 623 -38.23 -3.44 19.28
CA ASP A 623 -37.94 -3.18 20.69
C ASP A 623 -38.53 -1.86 21.19
N GLY A 624 -39.16 -1.07 20.32
CA GLY A 624 -39.75 0.22 20.64
C GLY A 624 -38.75 1.34 20.83
N LYS A 625 -37.52 1.18 20.32
CA LYS A 625 -36.47 2.20 20.34
C LYS A 625 -36.18 2.74 18.94
N LEU A 626 -35.62 3.95 18.88
CA LEU A 626 -35.12 4.52 17.63
C LEU A 626 -33.64 4.12 17.45
N HIS A 627 -33.35 3.48 16.33
CA HIS A 627 -32.00 3.04 15.95
C HIS A 627 -31.43 3.95 14.88
N ALA A 628 -30.15 4.32 15.02
CA ALA A 628 -29.45 5.21 14.09
C ALA A 628 -28.68 4.39 13.06
N HIS A 629 -28.99 4.57 11.78
CA HIS A 629 -28.38 3.86 10.65
C HIS A 629 -27.59 4.83 9.79
N PHE A 630 -26.29 4.59 9.66
CA PHE A 630 -25.37 5.42 8.91
C PHE A 630 -25.24 4.90 7.47
N VAL A 631 -25.46 5.78 6.50
CA VAL A 631 -25.61 5.43 5.09
C VAL A 631 -24.62 6.22 4.24
N ASN A 632 -23.99 5.57 3.26
CA ASN A 632 -23.13 6.21 2.28
C ASN A 632 -23.95 6.86 1.14
N PRO A 633 -23.34 7.67 0.26
CA PRO A 633 -24.04 8.35 -0.84
C PRO A 633 -24.82 7.44 -1.78
N ASN A 634 -24.41 6.17 -1.91
CA ASN A 634 -25.04 5.17 -2.76
C ASN A 634 -26.25 4.48 -2.11
N GLY A 635 -26.60 4.83 -0.86
CA GLY A 635 -27.75 4.28 -0.14
C GLY A 635 -27.47 2.99 0.65
N TYR A 636 -26.20 2.60 0.77
CA TYR A 636 -25.79 1.42 1.56
C TYR A 636 -25.30 1.80 2.95
N PHE A 637 -25.52 0.91 3.91
CA PHE A 637 -25.04 1.07 5.26
C PHE A 637 -23.52 1.03 5.35
N LEU A 638 -22.97 1.92 6.17
CA LEU A 638 -21.60 1.83 6.64
C LEU A 638 -21.46 0.55 7.47
N LYS A 639 -20.37 -0.19 7.28
CA LYS A 639 -20.18 -1.51 7.89
C LYS A 639 -18.74 -1.65 8.34
N GLY A 640 -18.53 -2.47 9.37
CA GLY A 640 -17.19 -2.70 9.92
C GLY A 640 -16.57 -1.43 10.48
N VAL A 641 -15.25 -1.37 10.49
CA VAL A 641 -14.50 -0.23 11.03
C VAL A 641 -14.38 0.86 9.98
N GLN A 642 -14.78 2.08 10.33
CA GLN A 642 -14.74 3.26 9.47
C GLN A 642 -14.05 4.41 10.20
N THR A 643 -13.30 5.23 9.48
CA THR A 643 -12.76 6.48 10.02
C THR A 643 -13.68 7.62 9.61
N ILE A 644 -14.34 8.27 10.57
CA ILE A 644 -15.24 9.39 10.34
C ILE A 644 -14.76 10.57 11.19
N ASN A 645 -14.40 11.68 10.55
CA ASN A 645 -13.91 12.89 11.22
C ASN A 645 -12.73 12.64 12.17
N GLY A 646 -11.84 11.71 11.82
CA GLY A 646 -10.68 11.34 12.65
C GLY A 646 -10.99 10.42 13.83
N GLN A 647 -12.25 10.01 14.02
CA GLN A 647 -12.67 9.01 15.00
C GLN A 647 -12.87 7.65 14.33
N ILE A 648 -12.53 6.58 15.04
CA ILE A 648 -12.73 5.22 14.55
C ILE A 648 -14.10 4.75 15.03
N VAL A 649 -15.00 4.53 14.09
CA VAL A 649 -16.39 4.13 14.36
C VAL A 649 -16.61 2.72 13.80
N THR A 650 -17.10 1.82 14.64
CA THR A 650 -17.46 0.46 14.21
C THR A 650 -18.96 0.36 13.99
N PHE A 651 -19.36 -0.14 12.82
CA PHE A 651 -20.76 -0.34 12.45
C PHE A 651 -21.11 -1.82 12.29
N ASN A 652 -22.32 -2.20 12.71
CA ASN A 652 -22.87 -3.53 12.43
C ASN A 652 -23.40 -3.63 10.99
N ALA A 653 -23.95 -4.80 10.61
CA ALA A 653 -24.49 -5.05 9.27
C ALA A 653 -25.67 -4.14 8.90
N GLU A 654 -26.32 -3.52 9.89
CA GLU A 654 -27.45 -2.61 9.73
C GLU A 654 -27.03 -1.13 9.74
N GLY A 655 -25.73 -0.84 9.76
CA GLY A 655 -25.23 0.54 9.79
C GLY A 655 -25.39 1.22 11.15
N GLU A 656 -25.65 0.46 12.21
CA GLU A 656 -25.71 0.99 13.56
C GLU A 656 -24.31 1.04 14.17
N MET A 657 -24.01 2.18 14.80
CA MET A 657 -22.77 2.39 15.53
C MET A 657 -22.76 1.50 16.77
N VAL A 658 -21.84 0.54 16.80
CA VAL A 658 -21.63 -0.36 17.94
C VAL A 658 -20.37 0.00 18.74
N GLY A 659 -19.57 0.96 18.26
CA GLY A 659 -18.44 1.53 18.99
C GLY A 659 -17.91 2.81 18.33
N VAL A 660 -17.37 3.71 19.16
CA VAL A 660 -16.64 4.93 18.75
C VAL A 660 -15.37 4.99 19.59
N GLN A 661 -14.24 5.26 18.94
CA GLN A 661 -12.93 5.49 19.55
C GLN A 661 -12.41 6.88 19.18
#